data_AF-A0A1A8BFU6-F1
#
_entry.id   AF-A0A1A8BFU6-F1
#
_cell.length_a   1.000
_cell.length_b   1.000
_cell.length_c   1.000
_cell.angle_alpha   90.00
_cell.angle_beta   90.00
_cell.angle_gamma   90.00
#
_symmetry.space_group_name_H-M   'P 1'
#
loop_
_entity.id
_entity.type
_entity.pdbx_description
1 polymer ?
#
loop_
_entity_poly.entity_id
_entity_poly.type
_entity_poly.pdbx_seq_one_letter_code
_entity_poly.pdbx_strand_id
1 'polypeptide(L)'
;HLLEKGDFIALDLGGSNFRILRVKVSHEKKQTVQMESEVYDTPEDIIHGSGTRLFDHVAECLGDFMEKHNIKDKKLPVGFTFSFPCQQAKLNEGYLLTWTKRFKASGVEGMDVVQLLNKAIKKRGDYEADIMAVVNDTVGTMMTCGFDDQRCEVGIIIGTGTNACYMEELRHIDLVEGDEGRMCVNTEWGAFGDDGRLEDIRTEFDREIDRGSLNPGKQLFEKMISGMYMGELVRLILVKMAREGLLFEGRITPELLTKGKFETKHISAIEKSKEGLTKAKEILARLGVEPSADDCIAVQHVCAIVSHRSANLVAAALAGILMRLKDNKGVARLRTTVGIDGSLYKMHPQYARRLHKTVRRLVPDCDVRFLLSESGSGKGAAMVTAVAYRLAEQSHQIIQILSEFRLTTEQLLEVKKRMRTEIENGLAKSTQDSATVKMLPTFVRSTPDGTENGDFLALDLGGTNFRVLLVKIRSGKRRTVEMHNKIYAIPLEVMQGTGEELFDHIVHCISDFLDYMGMKNARLPLGFTFSFPCRQTSLDAGILVTWTKGFKATDCEGEDVVGLLRDAIKRREEFDLDVVAIVNDTVGTMMTCAYEEPTCEVGLIAGTGSNACYMEEMRNIEMVDGDDGQMCVNMEWGAFGDNGCLDDFRTEYDRAVDDLSLNPGKQRYEKMCSGMYLGEIVRNILIDMTKKGFLFRGQISETLKTRGIFETKFLSQIESDRLALLQVRAILQHLGLDSTCDDSIIVKEVCGTVARRAAQLCGAGMAAVVDKIRENRGLDHLDITVGVDGTLYKLHPHFSGIMHETVKELAPRCNVNFLLSEDGSGKGAALITAVGCRFRQELNSK
;
A
#
# COMPACT_ATOMS: atom_id res chain seq x y z
N HIS A 1 -10.09 10.66 17.08
CA HIS A 1 -10.72 10.05 18.26
C HIS A 1 -12.14 9.61 17.91
N LEU A 2 -12.28 8.38 17.41
CA LEU A 2 -13.58 7.74 17.18
C LEU A 2 -13.66 6.57 18.16
N LEU A 3 -14.61 6.66 19.09
CA LEU A 3 -14.78 5.70 20.17
C LEU A 3 -15.36 4.38 19.63
N GLU A 4 -14.96 3.25 20.22
CA GLU A 4 -15.39 1.91 19.86
C GLU A 4 -16.90 1.75 20.08
N LYS A 5 -17.65 1.37 19.03
CA LYS A 5 -19.09 1.11 19.09
C LYS A 5 -19.45 -0.09 18.23
N GLY A 6 -20.43 -0.87 18.66
CA GLY A 6 -20.94 -2.01 17.86
C GLY A 6 -21.44 -3.18 18.71
N ASP A 7 -21.84 -4.25 18.03
CA ASP A 7 -22.27 -5.54 18.59
C ASP A 7 -21.35 -6.61 18.01
N PHE A 8 -20.62 -7.31 18.87
CA PHE A 8 -19.52 -8.20 18.48
C PHE A 8 -19.64 -9.55 19.18
N ILE A 9 -19.09 -10.58 18.55
CA ILE A 9 -18.88 -11.88 19.20
C ILE A 9 -17.40 -12.00 19.58
N ALA A 10 -17.10 -12.57 20.74
CA ALA A 10 -15.75 -12.88 21.17
C ALA A 10 -15.64 -14.35 21.57
N LEU A 11 -14.76 -15.09 20.89
CA LEU A 11 -14.35 -16.45 21.26
C LEU A 11 -13.17 -16.38 22.23
N ASP A 12 -13.11 -17.26 23.23
CA ASP A 12 -12.01 -17.34 24.19
C ASP A 12 -11.58 -18.78 24.43
N LEU A 13 -10.53 -19.21 23.71
CA LEU A 13 -10.00 -20.57 23.70
C LEU A 13 -8.55 -20.63 24.22
N GLY A 14 -8.26 -21.67 24.98
CA GLY A 14 -6.92 -21.99 25.49
C GLY A 14 -6.71 -21.73 26.97
N GLY A 15 -7.69 -21.12 27.65
CA GLY A 15 -7.74 -20.98 29.10
C GLY A 15 -8.22 -22.25 29.82
N SER A 16 -8.70 -22.10 31.06
CA SER A 16 -9.29 -23.22 31.82
C SER A 16 -10.60 -23.72 31.21
N ASN A 17 -11.40 -22.80 30.66
CA ASN A 17 -12.70 -23.06 30.03
C ASN A 17 -12.74 -22.41 28.66
N PHE A 18 -13.47 -23.00 27.70
CA PHE A 18 -13.82 -22.34 26.44
C PHE A 18 -15.06 -21.48 26.66
N ARG A 19 -15.01 -20.21 26.24
CA ARG A 19 -16.12 -19.26 26.38
C ARG A 19 -16.45 -18.59 25.06
N ILE A 20 -17.74 -18.27 24.89
CA ILE A 20 -18.22 -17.42 23.81
C ILE A 20 -18.99 -16.27 24.45
N LEU A 21 -18.69 -15.05 24.02
CA LEU A 21 -19.29 -13.84 24.53
C LEU A 21 -19.92 -13.04 23.41
N ARG A 22 -21.02 -12.35 23.73
CA ARG A 22 -21.55 -11.24 22.95
C ARG A 22 -21.27 -9.96 23.69
N VAL A 23 -20.63 -9.01 23.01
CA VAL A 23 -20.20 -7.74 23.60
C VAL A 23 -20.82 -6.59 22.81
N LYS A 24 -21.69 -5.81 23.48
CA LYS A 24 -22.30 -4.60 22.92
C LYS A 24 -21.67 -3.38 23.56
N VAL A 25 -21.18 -2.48 22.72
CA VAL A 25 -20.53 -1.23 23.12
C VAL A 25 -21.37 -0.07 22.59
N SER A 26 -21.96 0.70 23.50
CA SER A 26 -22.85 1.83 23.17
C SER A 26 -22.39 3.15 23.80
N HIS A 27 -22.83 4.25 23.17
CA HIS A 27 -22.47 5.63 23.51
C HIS A 27 -23.65 6.49 23.99
N GLU A 28 -24.54 5.93 24.82
CA GLU A 28 -25.62 6.74 25.42
C GLU A 28 -25.17 7.37 26.74
N LYS A 29 -24.68 8.62 26.68
CA LYS A 29 -24.32 9.53 27.79
C LYS A 29 -23.19 9.08 28.76
N LYS A 30 -22.91 7.78 28.88
CA LYS A 30 -21.71 7.15 29.47
C LYS A 30 -21.39 5.91 28.62
N GLN A 31 -20.12 5.62 28.33
CA GLN A 31 -19.75 4.36 27.65
C GLN A 31 -20.24 3.18 28.49
N THR A 32 -21.22 2.44 27.97
CA THR A 32 -21.74 1.24 28.63
C THR A 32 -21.40 0.03 27.77
N VAL A 33 -20.80 -0.98 28.41
CA VAL A 33 -20.53 -2.29 27.79
C VAL A 33 -21.51 -3.29 28.39
N GLN A 34 -22.31 -3.93 27.54
CA GLN A 34 -23.16 -5.05 27.92
C GLN A 34 -22.52 -6.34 27.42
N MET A 35 -22.42 -7.34 28.30
CA MET A 35 -21.78 -8.61 27.99
C MET A 35 -22.68 -9.77 28.40
N GLU A 36 -22.83 -10.71 27.49
CA GLU A 36 -23.47 -12.01 27.71
C GLU A 36 -22.43 -13.08 27.39
N SER A 37 -22.34 -14.15 28.17
CA SER A 37 -21.33 -15.20 27.97
C SER A 37 -21.84 -16.59 28.28
N GLU A 38 -21.43 -17.57 27.49
CA GLU A 38 -21.64 -19.00 27.77
C GLU A 38 -20.30 -19.72 27.87
N VAL A 39 -20.25 -20.74 28.73
CA VAL A 39 -19.12 -21.64 28.90
C VAL A 39 -19.46 -22.95 28.21
N TYR A 40 -18.58 -23.40 27.33
CA TYR A 40 -18.71 -24.67 26.63
C TYR A 40 -17.70 -25.67 27.18
N ASP A 41 -18.14 -26.89 27.42
CA ASP A 41 -17.25 -27.97 27.80
C ASP A 41 -16.41 -28.40 26.60
N THR A 42 -15.12 -28.65 26.81
CA THR A 42 -14.20 -29.08 25.76
C THR A 42 -13.49 -30.34 26.23
N PRO A 43 -14.01 -31.53 25.86
CA PRO A 43 -13.49 -32.82 26.30
C PRO A 43 -12.01 -33.05 25.96
N GLU A 44 -11.31 -33.88 26.75
CA GLU A 44 -9.89 -34.18 26.53
C GLU A 44 -9.61 -34.81 25.16
N ASP A 45 -10.54 -35.61 24.62
CA ASP A 45 -10.39 -36.24 23.30
C ASP A 45 -10.51 -35.23 22.14
N ILE A 46 -11.12 -34.06 22.37
CA ILE A 46 -11.12 -32.93 21.44
C ILE A 46 -9.80 -32.17 21.54
N ILE A 47 -9.34 -31.88 22.76
CA ILE A 47 -8.12 -31.11 23.04
C ILE A 47 -6.84 -31.85 22.56
N HIS A 48 -6.85 -33.18 22.63
CA HIS A 48 -5.75 -34.06 22.17
C HIS A 48 -6.05 -34.73 20.81
N GLY A 49 -7.16 -34.37 20.16
CA GLY A 49 -7.62 -34.96 18.91
C GLY A 49 -6.92 -34.41 17.67
N SER A 50 -7.67 -34.28 16.57
CA SER A 50 -7.21 -33.58 15.38
C SER A 50 -7.67 -32.12 15.38
N GLY A 51 -6.92 -31.26 14.70
CA GLY A 51 -7.28 -29.86 14.49
C GLY A 51 -8.67 -29.71 13.89
N THR A 52 -9.02 -30.55 12.91
CA THR A 52 -10.36 -30.58 12.33
C THR A 52 -11.44 -30.80 13.39
N ARG A 53 -11.26 -31.78 14.29
CA ARG A 53 -12.25 -32.03 15.37
C ARG A 53 -12.33 -30.86 16.34
N LEU A 54 -11.19 -30.23 16.67
CA LEU A 54 -11.15 -29.06 17.54
C LEU A 54 -11.93 -27.89 16.94
N PHE A 55 -11.65 -27.52 15.69
CA PHE A 55 -12.32 -26.37 15.06
C PHE A 55 -13.78 -26.67 14.65
N ASP A 56 -14.12 -27.92 14.31
CA ASP A 56 -15.52 -28.33 14.14
C ASP A 56 -16.32 -28.15 15.44
N HIS A 57 -15.73 -28.52 16.58
CA HIS A 57 -16.34 -28.30 17.89
C HIS A 57 -16.48 -26.81 18.24
N VAL A 58 -15.46 -25.98 17.97
CA VAL A 58 -15.55 -24.52 18.16
C VAL A 58 -16.66 -23.91 17.30
N ALA A 59 -16.76 -24.31 16.02
CA ALA A 59 -17.81 -23.87 15.12
C ALA A 59 -19.20 -24.36 15.57
N GLU A 60 -19.29 -25.53 16.20
CA GLU A 60 -20.53 -26.02 16.78
C GLU A 60 -21.02 -25.19 17.96
N CYS A 61 -20.14 -24.91 18.90
CA CYS A 61 -20.47 -24.05 20.04
C CYS A 61 -20.85 -22.64 19.59
N LEU A 62 -20.17 -22.09 18.58
CA LEU A 62 -20.51 -20.78 18.02
C LEU A 62 -21.89 -20.77 17.37
N GLY A 63 -22.23 -21.80 16.59
CA GLY A 63 -23.56 -21.93 15.98
C GLY A 63 -24.68 -22.02 17.02
N ASP A 64 -24.48 -22.85 18.05
CA ASP A 64 -25.40 -22.97 19.19
C ASP A 64 -25.58 -21.65 19.95
N PHE A 65 -24.48 -20.94 20.23
CA PHE A 65 -24.52 -19.63 20.87
C PHE A 65 -25.33 -18.63 20.01
N MET A 66 -25.05 -18.54 18.72
CA MET A 66 -25.75 -17.61 17.84
C MET A 66 -27.25 -17.93 17.71
N GLU A 67 -27.62 -19.21 17.81
CA GLU A 67 -29.01 -19.67 17.79
C GLU A 67 -29.76 -19.27 19.07
N LYS A 68 -29.21 -19.60 20.24
CA LYS A 68 -29.80 -19.24 21.54
C LYS A 68 -30.03 -17.74 21.69
N HIS A 69 -29.14 -16.93 21.11
CA HIS A 69 -29.18 -15.48 21.19
C HIS A 69 -29.91 -14.81 20.01
N ASN A 70 -30.47 -15.58 19.06
CA ASN A 70 -31.16 -15.10 17.85
C ASN A 70 -30.33 -14.07 17.05
N ILE A 71 -29.09 -14.42 16.73
CA ILE A 71 -28.13 -13.55 16.03
C ILE A 71 -27.47 -14.16 14.79
N LYS A 72 -27.89 -15.36 14.35
CA LYS A 72 -27.35 -15.99 13.12
C LYS A 72 -27.44 -15.08 11.89
N ASP A 73 -28.51 -14.31 11.76
CA ASP A 73 -28.75 -13.45 10.59
C ASP A 73 -28.01 -12.10 10.64
N LYS A 74 -27.34 -11.76 11.76
CA LYS A 74 -26.81 -10.41 11.98
C LYS A 74 -25.39 -10.18 11.46
N LYS A 75 -24.70 -11.22 10.97
CA LYS A 75 -23.30 -11.19 10.51
C LYS A 75 -22.39 -10.37 11.43
N LEU A 76 -22.42 -10.70 12.73
CA LEU A 76 -21.66 -9.93 13.72
C LEU A 76 -20.15 -10.19 13.56
N PRO A 77 -19.29 -9.15 13.62
CA PRO A 77 -17.86 -9.34 13.59
C PRO A 77 -17.38 -10.15 14.81
N VAL A 78 -16.46 -11.07 14.56
CA VAL A 78 -15.95 -12.00 15.58
C VAL A 78 -14.50 -11.67 15.92
N GLY A 79 -14.22 -11.51 17.21
CA GLY A 79 -12.88 -11.55 17.79
C GLY A 79 -12.56 -12.94 18.32
N PHE A 80 -11.33 -13.40 18.12
CA PHE A 80 -10.87 -14.68 18.61
C PHE A 80 -9.71 -14.51 19.57
N THR A 81 -9.99 -14.61 20.87
CA THR A 81 -8.94 -14.78 21.87
C THR A 81 -8.42 -16.22 21.79
N PHE A 82 -7.19 -16.35 21.31
CA PHE A 82 -6.52 -17.63 21.14
C PHE A 82 -5.21 -17.60 21.92
N SER A 83 -5.21 -18.29 23.06
CA SER A 83 -4.21 -18.12 24.12
C SER A 83 -2.95 -18.94 23.87
N PHE A 84 -2.34 -18.83 22.69
CA PHE A 84 -1.18 -19.61 22.27
C PHE A 84 -0.20 -18.71 21.49
N PRO A 85 1.09 -19.09 21.40
CA PRO A 85 2.05 -18.37 20.59
C PRO A 85 1.67 -18.46 19.11
N CYS A 86 1.34 -17.32 18.51
CA CYS A 86 1.00 -17.21 17.10
C CYS A 86 1.92 -16.20 16.41
N GLN A 87 2.33 -16.52 15.18
CA GLN A 87 2.90 -15.55 14.25
C GLN A 87 1.76 -14.87 13.49
N GLN A 88 1.81 -13.53 13.42
CA GLN A 88 0.77 -12.72 12.79
C GLN A 88 1.43 -11.64 11.93
N ALA A 89 1.04 -11.56 10.66
CA ALA A 89 1.37 -10.42 9.79
C ALA A 89 0.24 -9.38 9.77
N LYS A 90 -0.99 -9.78 10.12
CA LYS A 90 -2.21 -8.97 10.18
C LYS A 90 -3.08 -9.42 11.36
N LEU A 91 -4.04 -8.57 11.78
CA LEU A 91 -4.92 -8.87 12.92
C LEU A 91 -5.82 -10.09 12.68
N ASN A 92 -6.24 -10.35 11.45
CA ASN A 92 -7.15 -11.44 11.09
C ASN A 92 -6.42 -12.72 10.63
N GLU A 93 -5.15 -12.88 11.00
CA GLU A 93 -4.34 -14.07 10.73
C GLU A 93 -3.67 -14.53 12.03
N GLY A 94 -3.49 -15.84 12.20
CA GLY A 94 -2.81 -16.40 13.37
C GLY A 94 -2.21 -17.77 13.11
N TYR A 95 -0.94 -17.81 12.72
CA TYR A 95 -0.22 -19.06 12.51
C TYR A 95 0.25 -19.62 13.85
N LEU A 96 -0.33 -20.72 14.32
CA LEU A 96 0.07 -21.34 15.58
C LEU A 96 1.52 -21.81 15.49
N LEU A 97 2.41 -21.29 16.34
CA LEU A 97 3.82 -21.71 16.38
C LEU A 97 3.96 -23.06 17.07
N THR A 98 3.40 -23.18 18.27
CA THR A 98 3.44 -24.42 19.04
C THR A 98 2.33 -24.45 20.08
N TRP A 99 1.81 -25.64 20.35
CA TRP A 99 0.88 -25.81 21.46
C TRP A 99 1.57 -25.69 22.82
N THR A 100 0.85 -25.08 23.76
CA THR A 100 1.25 -24.97 25.17
C THR A 100 0.13 -25.46 26.09
N LYS A 101 0.39 -25.51 27.40
CA LYS A 101 -0.57 -25.94 28.43
C LYS A 101 -1.07 -27.37 28.19
N ARG A 102 -2.39 -27.55 28.04
CA ARG A 102 -3.06 -28.85 27.91
C ARG A 102 -3.42 -29.22 26.47
N PHE A 103 -3.22 -28.34 25.49
CA PHE A 103 -3.65 -28.57 24.11
C PHE A 103 -2.59 -29.32 23.32
N LYS A 104 -3.00 -30.26 22.46
CA LYS A 104 -2.10 -30.93 21.51
C LYS A 104 -2.84 -31.48 20.29
N ALA A 105 -3.76 -30.71 19.73
CA ALA A 105 -4.51 -31.12 18.54
C ALA A 105 -3.58 -31.19 17.31
N SER A 106 -3.57 -32.33 16.61
CA SER A 106 -2.68 -32.54 15.46
C SER A 106 -3.10 -31.74 14.22
N GLY A 107 -2.14 -31.35 13.38
CA GLY A 107 -2.42 -30.62 12.13
C GLY A 107 -2.83 -29.15 12.29
N VAL A 108 -2.44 -28.52 13.41
CA VAL A 108 -2.69 -27.08 13.69
C VAL A 108 -1.40 -26.27 13.79
N GLU A 109 -0.33 -26.81 14.38
CA GLU A 109 0.98 -26.13 14.43
C GLU A 109 1.48 -25.85 13.00
N GLY A 110 1.91 -24.62 12.72
CA GLY A 110 2.27 -24.10 11.40
C GLY A 110 1.10 -23.64 10.53
N MET A 111 -0.15 -23.81 10.98
CA MET A 111 -1.36 -23.45 10.22
C MET A 111 -2.02 -22.19 10.77
N ASP A 112 -2.69 -21.44 9.88
CA ASP A 112 -3.50 -20.29 10.25
C ASP A 112 -4.82 -20.74 10.88
N VAL A 113 -5.00 -20.44 12.17
CA VAL A 113 -6.19 -20.85 12.93
C VAL A 113 -7.46 -20.15 12.48
N VAL A 114 -7.35 -18.98 11.84
CA VAL A 114 -8.52 -18.29 11.25
C VAL A 114 -9.03 -19.06 10.05
N GLN A 115 -8.14 -19.51 9.17
CA GLN A 115 -8.51 -20.35 8.03
C GLN A 115 -9.10 -21.68 8.46
N LEU A 116 -8.54 -22.32 9.49
CA LEU A 116 -9.08 -23.57 10.04
C LEU A 116 -10.49 -23.38 10.61
N LEU A 117 -10.72 -22.30 11.35
CA LEU A 117 -12.05 -21.97 11.88
C LEU A 117 -13.04 -21.64 10.76
N ASN A 118 -12.65 -20.79 9.80
CA ASN A 118 -13.49 -20.45 8.64
C ASN A 118 -13.86 -21.70 7.83
N LYS A 119 -12.93 -22.65 7.67
CA LYS A 119 -13.19 -23.94 7.01
C LYS A 119 -14.23 -24.77 7.78
N ALA A 120 -14.15 -24.82 9.11
CA ALA A 120 -15.12 -25.53 9.94
C ALA A 120 -16.51 -24.89 9.90
N ILE A 121 -16.59 -23.56 9.95
CA ILE A 121 -17.85 -22.79 9.82
C ILE A 121 -18.47 -23.02 8.44
N LYS A 122 -17.68 -22.91 7.37
CA LYS A 122 -18.14 -23.16 6.00
C LYS A 122 -18.62 -24.60 5.79
N LYS A 123 -17.95 -25.58 6.41
CA LYS A 123 -18.36 -27.00 6.36
C LYS A 123 -19.74 -27.21 7.00
N ARG A 124 -20.08 -26.42 8.02
CA ARG A 124 -21.37 -26.49 8.72
C ARG A 124 -22.49 -25.83 7.91
N GLY A 125 -22.26 -24.62 7.40
CA GLY A 125 -23.14 -23.93 6.46
C GLY A 125 -24.46 -23.38 7.03
N ASP A 126 -24.65 -23.40 8.35
CA ASP A 126 -25.87 -22.94 9.04
C ASP A 126 -25.80 -21.48 9.55
N TYR A 127 -24.63 -20.82 9.44
CA TYR A 127 -24.44 -19.39 9.70
C TYR A 127 -23.17 -18.86 9.00
N GLU A 128 -23.04 -17.53 8.96
CA GLU A 128 -21.83 -16.82 8.52
C GLU A 128 -21.19 -16.07 9.70
N ALA A 129 -19.86 -16.03 9.73
CA ALA A 129 -19.10 -15.35 10.77
C ALA A 129 -17.80 -14.78 10.21
N ASP A 130 -17.59 -13.47 10.41
CA ASP A 130 -16.39 -12.77 9.96
C ASP A 130 -15.39 -12.66 11.11
N ILE A 131 -14.36 -13.52 11.09
CA ILE A 131 -13.26 -13.47 12.04
C ILE A 131 -12.35 -12.28 11.69
N MET A 132 -12.53 -11.17 12.41
CA MET A 132 -11.83 -9.90 12.13
C MET A 132 -10.52 -9.74 12.89
N ALA A 133 -10.35 -10.44 14.02
CA ALA A 133 -9.15 -10.32 14.83
C ALA A 133 -8.85 -11.61 15.60
N VAL A 134 -7.58 -11.97 15.69
CA VAL A 134 -7.05 -12.96 16.63
C VAL A 134 -6.12 -12.25 17.60
N VAL A 135 -6.35 -12.46 18.90
CA VAL A 135 -5.54 -11.85 19.96
C VAL A 135 -5.14 -12.88 21.01
N ASN A 136 -4.00 -12.68 21.64
CA ASN A 136 -3.62 -13.44 22.84
C ASN A 136 -4.46 -12.98 24.05
N ASP A 137 -4.65 -13.85 25.05
CA ASP A 137 -5.39 -13.54 26.27
C ASP A 137 -4.74 -12.42 27.10
N THR A 138 -3.42 -12.30 27.07
CA THR A 138 -2.70 -11.15 27.64
C THR A 138 -3.12 -9.83 26.98
N VAL A 139 -3.20 -9.80 25.65
CA VAL A 139 -3.63 -8.63 24.87
C VAL A 139 -5.09 -8.30 25.17
N GLY A 140 -5.97 -9.30 25.15
CA GLY A 140 -7.37 -9.13 25.56
C GLY A 140 -7.49 -8.55 26.98
N THR A 141 -6.67 -9.02 27.92
CA THR A 141 -6.63 -8.51 29.31
C THR A 141 -6.16 -7.06 29.37
N MET A 142 -5.07 -6.72 28.67
CA MET A 142 -4.57 -5.35 28.59
C MET A 142 -5.62 -4.40 28.04
N MET A 143 -6.32 -4.80 26.98
CA MET A 143 -7.36 -3.99 26.33
C MET A 143 -8.63 -3.86 27.19
N THR A 144 -9.05 -4.94 27.86
CA THR A 144 -10.15 -4.90 28.85
C THR A 144 -9.87 -3.87 29.95
N CYS A 145 -8.68 -3.94 30.54
CA CYS A 145 -8.26 -3.03 31.60
C CYS A 145 -7.97 -1.61 31.09
N GLY A 146 -7.45 -1.48 29.86
CA GLY A 146 -7.17 -0.21 29.20
C GLY A 146 -8.41 0.61 28.88
N PHE A 147 -9.52 -0.07 28.60
CA PHE A 147 -10.82 0.57 28.48
C PHE A 147 -11.22 1.31 29.77
N ASP A 148 -10.95 0.72 30.94
CA ASP A 148 -11.31 1.29 32.24
C ASP A 148 -10.21 2.23 32.80
N ASP A 149 -8.96 2.05 32.41
CA ASP A 149 -7.80 2.88 32.79
C ASP A 149 -6.85 3.09 31.61
N GLN A 150 -6.85 4.30 31.07
CA GLN A 150 -6.03 4.71 29.93
C GLN A 150 -4.50 4.67 30.18
N ARG A 151 -4.07 4.36 31.42
CA ARG A 151 -2.66 4.10 31.74
C ARG A 151 -2.26 2.62 31.65
N CYS A 152 -3.17 1.75 31.24
CA CYS A 152 -2.87 0.32 31.09
C CYS A 152 -1.92 0.11 29.91
N GLU A 153 -0.72 -0.40 30.19
CA GLU A 153 0.32 -0.63 29.19
C GLU A 153 0.90 -2.04 29.24
N VAL A 154 0.39 -2.88 30.16
CA VAL A 154 0.82 -4.26 30.35
C VAL A 154 -0.41 -5.12 30.62
N GLY A 155 -0.51 -6.26 29.95
CA GLY A 155 -1.47 -7.33 30.25
C GLY A 155 -0.74 -8.58 30.73
N ILE A 156 -1.18 -9.17 31.84
CA ILE A 156 -0.57 -10.38 32.41
C ILE A 156 -1.63 -11.44 32.66
N ILE A 157 -1.29 -12.67 32.31
CA ILE A 157 -2.06 -13.86 32.64
C ILE A 157 -1.28 -14.69 33.66
N ILE A 158 -1.93 -15.05 34.77
CA ILE A 158 -1.39 -15.95 35.81
C ILE A 158 -2.49 -16.96 36.17
N GLY A 159 -2.69 -17.95 35.30
CA GLY A 159 -3.77 -18.93 35.36
C GLY A 159 -3.29 -20.35 35.07
N THR A 160 -3.92 -21.04 34.13
CA THR A 160 -3.44 -22.35 33.62
C THR A 160 -2.00 -22.22 33.11
N GLY A 161 -1.73 -21.18 32.33
CA GLY A 161 -0.41 -20.76 31.91
C GLY A 161 0.01 -19.44 32.57
N THR A 162 1.18 -18.93 32.18
CA THR A 162 1.59 -17.56 32.48
C THR A 162 2.19 -16.88 31.25
N ASN A 163 1.74 -15.66 30.98
CA ASN A 163 2.25 -14.84 29.90
C ASN A 163 2.10 -13.34 30.21
N ALA A 164 2.83 -12.49 29.49
CA ALA A 164 2.63 -11.04 29.51
C ALA A 164 2.74 -10.42 28.12
N CYS A 165 2.02 -9.32 27.92
CA CYS A 165 2.20 -8.40 26.80
C CYS A 165 2.37 -6.97 27.31
N TYR A 166 2.96 -6.10 26.49
CA TYR A 166 3.10 -4.68 26.83
C TYR A 166 3.18 -3.79 25.58
N MET A 167 2.95 -2.49 25.74
CA MET A 167 3.11 -1.51 24.66
C MET A 167 4.58 -1.13 24.45
N GLU A 168 5.15 -1.50 23.31
CA GLU A 168 6.51 -1.16 22.87
C GLU A 168 6.46 -0.06 21.79
N GLU A 169 7.51 0.76 21.71
CA GLU A 169 7.67 1.77 20.65
C GLU A 169 7.98 1.08 19.32
N LEU A 170 7.30 1.48 18.24
CA LEU A 170 7.42 0.80 16.94
C LEU A 170 8.86 0.81 16.41
N ARG A 171 9.60 1.90 16.68
CA ARG A 171 11.04 2.05 16.37
C ARG A 171 11.96 1.00 17.02
N HIS A 172 11.48 0.21 17.97
CA HIS A 172 12.23 -0.88 18.60
C HIS A 172 11.79 -2.27 18.12
N ILE A 173 10.87 -2.34 17.16
CA ILE A 173 10.32 -3.60 16.62
C ILE A 173 10.82 -3.79 15.20
N ASP A 174 12.06 -4.29 15.08
CA ASP A 174 12.76 -4.43 13.80
C ASP A 174 12.03 -5.30 12.76
N LEU A 175 11.14 -6.19 13.23
CA LEU A 175 10.37 -7.10 12.38
C LEU A 175 9.09 -6.47 11.79
N VAL A 176 8.78 -5.22 12.13
CA VAL A 176 7.62 -4.49 11.62
C VAL A 176 8.12 -3.20 10.97
N GLU A 177 7.79 -2.99 9.70
CA GLU A 177 8.17 -1.76 9.00
C GLU A 177 7.40 -0.55 9.57
N GLY A 178 8.14 0.46 10.04
CA GLY A 178 7.59 1.70 10.58
C GLY A 178 8.33 2.15 11.85
N ASP A 179 8.22 3.44 12.18
CA ASP A 179 8.87 4.06 13.33
C ASP A 179 7.91 4.92 14.17
N GLU A 180 6.63 5.01 13.78
CA GLU A 180 5.62 5.86 14.42
C GLU A 180 4.77 5.10 15.44
N GLY A 181 4.61 5.70 16.62
CA GLY A 181 3.70 5.20 17.63
C GLY A 181 4.18 3.90 18.30
N ARG A 182 3.22 3.08 18.72
CA ARG A 182 3.46 1.93 19.59
C ARG A 182 2.64 0.73 19.13
N MET A 183 3.17 -0.47 19.39
CA MET A 183 2.49 -1.73 19.15
C MET A 183 2.55 -2.60 20.39
N CYS A 184 1.49 -3.36 20.65
CA CYS A 184 1.49 -4.34 21.73
C CYS A 184 2.37 -5.53 21.35
N VAL A 185 3.36 -5.85 22.17
CA VAL A 185 4.23 -7.01 22.01
C VAL A 185 3.82 -8.10 22.98
N ASN A 186 3.49 -9.28 22.44
CA ASN A 186 3.33 -10.49 23.21
C ASN A 186 4.71 -11.10 23.49
N THR A 187 5.09 -11.22 24.76
CA THR A 187 6.44 -11.66 25.14
C THR A 187 6.64 -13.18 25.02
N GLU A 188 5.56 -13.95 25.13
CA GLU A 188 5.61 -15.41 25.28
C GLU A 188 6.63 -15.85 26.34
N TRP A 189 6.67 -15.13 27.48
CA TRP A 189 7.71 -15.30 28.50
C TRP A 189 7.72 -16.69 29.15
N GLY A 190 6.73 -17.54 28.87
CA GLY A 190 6.64 -18.88 29.41
C GLY A 190 7.81 -19.75 28.95
N ALA A 191 8.32 -19.47 27.74
CA ALA A 191 9.50 -20.10 27.14
C ALA A 191 10.84 -19.54 27.67
N PHE A 192 10.84 -18.59 28.60
CA PHE A 192 12.09 -18.04 29.14
C PHE A 192 12.92 -19.17 29.80
N GLY A 193 14.19 -19.27 29.42
CA GLY A 193 15.09 -20.31 29.91
C GLY A 193 15.01 -21.65 29.19
N ASP A 194 14.17 -21.79 28.15
CA ASP A 194 14.15 -22.97 27.26
C ASP A 194 15.51 -23.21 26.56
N ASP A 195 16.36 -22.18 26.50
CA ASP A 195 17.74 -22.22 26.01
C ASP A 195 18.78 -22.61 27.08
N GLY A 196 18.33 -22.94 28.28
CA GLY A 196 19.17 -23.35 29.42
C GLY A 196 19.64 -22.21 30.31
N ARG A 197 19.26 -20.95 30.04
CA ARG A 197 19.70 -19.80 30.86
C ARG A 197 19.13 -19.72 32.27
N LEU A 198 18.15 -20.55 32.60
CA LEU A 198 17.56 -20.64 33.95
C LEU A 198 17.92 -21.96 34.66
N GLU A 199 18.87 -22.75 34.15
CA GLU A 199 19.24 -24.02 34.77
C GLU A 199 19.80 -23.88 36.19
N ASP A 200 20.41 -22.74 36.50
CA ASP A 200 20.96 -22.38 37.80
C ASP A 200 19.88 -22.22 38.89
N ILE A 201 18.67 -21.81 38.51
CA ILE A 201 17.53 -21.67 39.44
C ILE A 201 16.55 -22.85 39.40
N ARG A 202 16.65 -23.72 38.38
CA ARG A 202 15.80 -24.93 38.25
C ARG A 202 16.26 -26.04 39.19
N THR A 203 15.30 -26.60 39.92
CA THR A 203 15.52 -27.71 40.86
C THR A 203 15.35 -29.08 40.20
N GLU A 204 15.66 -30.15 40.91
CA GLU A 204 15.35 -31.51 40.46
C GLU A 204 13.84 -31.72 40.21
N PHE A 205 12.98 -31.08 41.02
CA PHE A 205 11.53 -31.16 40.88
C PHE A 205 11.05 -30.48 39.59
N ASP A 206 11.65 -29.35 39.23
CA ASP A 206 11.37 -28.63 37.98
C ASP A 206 11.81 -29.44 36.75
N ARG A 207 12.82 -30.30 36.87
CA ARG A 207 13.25 -31.23 35.82
C ARG A 207 12.36 -32.46 35.75
N GLU A 208 11.85 -32.95 36.86
CA GLU A 208 10.94 -34.08 36.90
C GLU A 208 9.55 -33.73 36.33
N ILE A 209 8.98 -32.59 36.72
CA ILE A 209 7.71 -32.11 36.17
C ILE A 209 7.79 -31.87 34.66
N ASP A 210 8.93 -31.36 34.18
CA ASP A 210 9.18 -31.11 32.77
C ASP A 210 9.26 -32.42 31.97
N ARG A 211 10.03 -33.41 32.44
CA ARG A 211 10.10 -34.75 31.83
C ARG A 211 8.73 -35.43 31.72
N GLY A 212 7.86 -35.21 32.69
CA GLY A 212 6.51 -35.77 32.70
C GLY A 212 5.46 -34.93 31.99
N SER A 213 5.81 -33.79 31.38
CA SER A 213 4.86 -32.87 30.74
C SER A 213 4.53 -33.24 29.29
N LEU A 214 3.52 -32.58 28.71
CA LEU A 214 3.15 -32.75 27.30
C LEU A 214 4.17 -32.14 26.33
N ASN A 215 5.04 -31.25 26.83
CA ASN A 215 6.00 -30.49 26.06
C ASN A 215 7.37 -30.44 26.76
N PRO A 216 8.08 -31.56 26.95
CA PRO A 216 9.37 -31.59 27.63
C PRO A 216 10.40 -30.63 26.99
N GLY A 217 11.17 -29.92 27.82
CA GLY A 217 12.18 -28.96 27.37
C GLY A 217 11.61 -27.64 26.84
N LYS A 218 10.29 -27.42 26.95
CA LYS A 218 9.61 -26.19 26.54
C LYS A 218 8.85 -25.55 27.69
N GLN A 219 8.59 -24.25 27.60
CA GLN A 219 7.80 -23.51 28.59
C GLN A 219 8.37 -23.65 30.03
N LEU A 220 9.70 -23.65 30.16
CA LEU A 220 10.37 -23.99 31.41
C LEU A 220 10.09 -22.96 32.53
N PHE A 221 10.04 -21.67 32.19
CA PHE A 221 9.66 -20.62 33.15
C PHE A 221 8.20 -20.75 33.58
N GLU A 222 7.29 -21.02 32.64
CA GLU A 222 5.88 -21.24 32.94
C GLU A 222 5.66 -22.43 33.90
N LYS A 223 6.41 -23.53 33.70
CA LYS A 223 6.37 -24.72 34.56
C LYS A 223 6.76 -24.47 36.02
N MET A 224 7.57 -23.44 36.29
CA MET A 224 7.93 -23.04 37.65
C MET A 224 6.85 -22.17 38.33
N ILE A 225 5.86 -21.67 37.57
CA ILE A 225 4.99 -20.57 37.97
C ILE A 225 3.51 -20.95 37.97
N SER A 226 2.99 -21.48 36.86
CA SER A 226 1.56 -21.42 36.56
C SER A 226 0.72 -22.42 37.37
N GLY A 227 -0.59 -22.18 37.39
CA GLY A 227 -1.55 -23.01 38.11
C GLY A 227 -1.69 -24.44 37.58
N MET A 228 -1.25 -24.73 36.34
CA MET A 228 -1.24 -26.11 35.83
C MET A 228 -0.17 -26.98 36.50
N TYR A 229 0.97 -26.38 36.88
CA TYR A 229 2.16 -27.11 37.31
C TYR A 229 2.39 -27.03 38.83
N MET A 230 1.92 -25.97 39.49
CA MET A 230 2.23 -25.70 40.89
C MET A 230 1.80 -26.83 41.86
N GLY A 231 0.60 -27.39 41.68
CA GLY A 231 0.12 -28.53 42.47
C GLY A 231 1.01 -29.77 42.33
N GLU A 232 1.36 -30.12 41.09
CA GLU A 232 2.20 -31.27 40.80
C GLU A 232 3.62 -31.10 41.36
N LEU A 233 4.15 -29.88 41.31
CA LEU A 233 5.44 -29.57 41.91
C LEU A 233 5.45 -29.82 43.43
N VAL A 234 4.39 -29.39 44.13
CA VAL A 234 4.22 -29.70 45.56
C VAL A 234 4.15 -31.22 45.76
N ARG A 235 3.35 -31.94 44.96
CA ARG A 235 3.25 -33.40 45.06
C ARG A 235 4.61 -34.10 44.98
N LEU A 236 5.44 -33.72 44.02
CA LEU A 236 6.78 -34.30 43.83
C LEU A 236 7.69 -34.06 45.04
N ILE A 237 7.63 -32.87 45.63
CA ILE A 237 8.33 -32.55 46.88
C ILE A 237 7.84 -33.44 48.02
N LEU A 238 6.51 -33.58 48.18
CA LEU A 238 5.93 -34.44 49.22
C LEU A 238 6.32 -35.91 49.04
N VAL A 239 6.36 -36.42 47.80
CA VAL A 239 6.81 -37.80 47.51
C VAL A 239 8.27 -38.00 47.92
N LYS A 240 9.16 -37.06 47.59
CA LYS A 240 10.58 -37.16 47.97
C LYS A 240 10.74 -37.10 49.50
N MET A 241 10.08 -36.15 50.16
CA MET A 241 10.10 -36.03 51.62
C MET A 241 9.56 -37.27 52.32
N ALA A 242 8.47 -37.87 51.82
CA ALA A 242 7.94 -39.13 52.33
C ALA A 242 8.93 -40.30 52.11
N ARG A 243 9.58 -40.40 50.94
CA ARG A 243 10.62 -41.42 50.69
C ARG A 243 11.81 -41.33 51.64
N GLU A 244 12.14 -40.10 52.07
CA GLU A 244 13.22 -39.83 53.02
C GLU A 244 12.78 -39.92 54.48
N GLY A 245 11.51 -40.30 54.76
CA GLY A 245 10.97 -40.41 56.11
C GLY A 245 10.70 -39.07 56.81
N LEU A 246 10.75 -37.95 56.08
CA LEU A 246 10.56 -36.60 56.62
C LEU A 246 9.07 -36.20 56.76
N LEU A 247 8.18 -36.93 56.07
CA LEU A 247 6.73 -36.77 56.17
C LEU A 247 6.06 -38.13 56.33
N PHE A 248 4.91 -38.13 57.01
CA PHE A 248 4.01 -39.26 57.13
C PHE A 248 4.67 -40.53 57.70
N GLU A 249 5.72 -40.37 58.50
CA GLU A 249 6.54 -41.48 59.04
C GLU A 249 7.10 -42.41 57.95
N GLY A 250 7.34 -41.88 56.74
CA GLY A 250 7.80 -42.66 55.59
C GLY A 250 6.70 -43.36 54.80
N ARG A 251 5.42 -43.20 55.19
CA ARG A 251 4.29 -43.83 54.51
C ARG A 251 4.05 -43.19 53.14
N ILE A 252 3.99 -44.03 52.10
CA ILE A 252 3.71 -43.62 50.72
C ILE A 252 2.49 -44.39 50.23
N THR A 253 1.56 -43.69 49.57
CA THR A 253 0.32 -44.27 49.02
C THR A 253 0.30 -44.21 47.50
N PRO A 254 -0.46 -45.09 46.83
CA PRO A 254 -0.68 -45.01 45.39
C PRO A 254 -1.23 -43.63 44.96
N GLU A 255 -2.13 -43.04 45.74
CA GLU A 255 -2.71 -41.72 45.48
C GLU A 255 -1.66 -40.62 45.53
N LEU A 256 -0.74 -40.64 46.51
CA LEU A 256 0.36 -39.67 46.60
C LEU A 256 1.34 -39.82 45.42
N LEU A 257 1.57 -41.04 44.94
CA LEU A 257 2.41 -41.32 43.78
C LEU A 257 1.76 -40.96 42.44
N THR A 258 0.43 -40.85 42.39
CA THR A 258 -0.30 -40.59 41.17
C THR A 258 -0.23 -39.11 40.78
N LYS A 259 0.33 -38.84 39.60
CA LYS A 259 0.40 -37.51 38.98
C LYS A 259 -0.97 -36.82 38.99
N GLY A 260 -1.00 -35.54 39.34
CA GLY A 260 -2.20 -34.72 39.31
C GLY A 260 -3.18 -34.91 40.48
N LYS A 261 -2.94 -35.82 41.43
CA LYS A 261 -3.79 -35.98 42.62
C LYS A 261 -3.69 -34.83 43.63
N PHE A 262 -2.61 -34.03 43.56
CA PHE A 262 -2.47 -32.81 44.33
C PHE A 262 -2.50 -31.60 43.39
N GLU A 263 -3.59 -30.86 43.39
CA GLU A 263 -3.84 -29.76 42.46
C GLU A 263 -3.55 -28.39 43.10
N THR A 264 -3.38 -27.36 42.27
CA THR A 264 -3.15 -25.98 42.75
C THR A 264 -4.29 -25.44 43.62
N LYS A 265 -5.54 -25.90 43.41
CA LYS A 265 -6.67 -25.55 44.30
C LYS A 265 -6.46 -26.04 45.74
N HIS A 266 -5.72 -27.14 45.93
CA HIS A 266 -5.35 -27.64 47.26
C HIS A 266 -4.36 -26.71 47.94
N ILE A 267 -3.35 -26.20 47.22
CA ILE A 267 -2.42 -25.18 47.71
C ILE A 267 -3.19 -23.95 48.20
N SER A 268 -4.10 -23.41 47.37
CA SER A 268 -4.93 -22.26 47.73
C SER A 268 -5.79 -22.51 48.99
N ALA A 269 -6.30 -23.72 49.18
CA ALA A 269 -7.07 -24.09 50.37
C ALA A 269 -6.19 -24.20 51.63
N ILE A 270 -4.99 -24.78 51.50
CA ILE A 270 -4.02 -24.98 52.57
C ILE A 270 -3.41 -23.65 53.04
N GLU A 271 -3.26 -22.66 52.15
CA GLU A 271 -2.72 -21.34 52.50
C GLU A 271 -3.77 -20.34 53.03
N LYS A 272 -4.99 -20.79 53.31
CA LYS A 272 -6.01 -19.94 53.98
C LYS A 272 -5.61 -19.67 55.43
N SER A 273 -5.72 -18.41 55.85
CA SER A 273 -5.22 -17.96 57.17
C SER A 273 -5.94 -18.56 58.38
N LYS A 274 -7.22 -18.97 58.26
CA LYS A 274 -8.00 -19.51 59.39
C LYS A 274 -8.17 -21.03 59.35
N GLU A 275 -8.33 -21.59 58.16
CA GLU A 275 -8.69 -23.01 57.96
C GLU A 275 -7.59 -23.83 57.29
N GLY A 276 -6.43 -23.23 57.03
CA GLY A 276 -5.39 -23.83 56.19
C GLY A 276 -4.90 -25.19 56.70
N LEU A 277 -4.61 -25.31 58.00
CA LEU A 277 -4.16 -26.57 58.61
C LEU A 277 -5.27 -27.64 58.62
N THR A 278 -6.52 -27.24 58.85
CA THR A 278 -7.67 -28.14 58.76
C THR A 278 -7.83 -28.68 57.34
N LYS A 279 -7.69 -27.80 56.34
CA LYS A 279 -7.74 -28.19 54.92
C LYS A 279 -6.55 -29.06 54.52
N ALA A 280 -5.35 -28.80 55.04
CA ALA A 280 -4.20 -29.67 54.86
C ALA A 280 -4.51 -31.09 55.35
N LYS A 281 -5.04 -31.22 56.57
CA LYS A 281 -5.43 -32.52 57.13
C LYS A 281 -6.47 -33.24 56.27
N GLU A 282 -7.54 -32.56 55.86
CA GLU A 282 -8.60 -33.13 55.01
C GLU A 282 -8.05 -33.61 53.66
N ILE A 283 -7.21 -32.81 53.00
CA ILE A 283 -6.68 -33.10 51.66
C ILE A 283 -5.67 -34.24 51.73
N LEU A 284 -4.76 -34.21 52.71
CA LEU A 284 -3.78 -35.27 52.92
C LEU A 284 -4.46 -36.60 53.27
N ALA A 285 -5.47 -36.59 54.13
CA ALA A 285 -6.25 -37.80 54.44
C ALA A 285 -6.90 -38.43 53.19
N ARG A 286 -7.36 -37.61 52.22
CA ARG A 286 -7.91 -38.10 50.94
C ARG A 286 -6.85 -38.71 50.01
N LEU A 287 -5.57 -38.43 50.24
CA LEU A 287 -4.45 -39.12 49.58
C LEU A 287 -4.10 -40.44 50.27
N GLY A 288 -4.89 -40.89 51.26
CA GLY A 288 -4.69 -42.16 51.94
C GLY A 288 -3.57 -42.16 52.98
N VAL A 289 -2.92 -41.01 53.22
CA VAL A 289 -1.95 -40.86 54.31
C VAL A 289 -2.68 -40.54 55.62
N GLU A 290 -2.03 -40.82 56.76
CA GLU A 290 -2.50 -40.46 58.10
C GLU A 290 -1.68 -39.25 58.59
N PRO A 291 -2.04 -38.01 58.21
CA PRO A 291 -1.20 -36.85 58.51
C PRO A 291 -1.25 -36.48 59.99
N SER A 292 -0.07 -36.31 60.60
CA SER A 292 0.10 -35.68 61.91
C SER A 292 -0.15 -34.17 61.83
N ALA A 293 -0.18 -33.50 62.99
CA ALA A 293 -0.25 -32.03 63.03
C ALA A 293 1.01 -31.39 62.41
N ASP A 294 2.18 -31.99 62.65
CA ASP A 294 3.45 -31.52 62.11
C ASP A 294 3.53 -31.72 60.59
N ASP A 295 3.00 -32.83 60.06
CA ASP A 295 2.87 -33.04 58.61
C ASP A 295 2.03 -31.93 57.95
N CYS A 296 0.92 -31.55 58.59
CA CYS A 296 0.05 -30.49 58.07
C CYS A 296 0.77 -29.13 58.03
N ILE A 297 1.58 -28.83 59.04
CA ILE A 297 2.38 -27.60 59.11
C ILE A 297 3.48 -27.64 58.03
N ALA A 298 4.19 -28.75 57.91
CA ALA A 298 5.25 -28.94 56.93
C ALA A 298 4.71 -28.82 55.50
N VAL A 299 3.61 -29.49 55.18
CA VAL A 299 2.95 -29.40 53.85
C VAL A 299 2.47 -27.97 53.58
N GLN A 300 1.88 -27.28 54.56
CA GLN A 300 1.51 -25.87 54.41
C GLN A 300 2.72 -24.99 54.11
N HIS A 301 3.87 -25.28 54.74
CA HIS A 301 5.11 -24.54 54.49
C HIS A 301 5.66 -24.80 53.07
N VAL A 302 5.64 -26.06 52.61
CA VAL A 302 6.01 -26.41 51.23
C VAL A 302 5.12 -25.68 50.23
N CYS A 303 3.80 -25.68 50.44
CA CYS A 303 2.85 -24.91 49.64
C CYS A 303 3.23 -23.43 49.58
N ALA A 304 3.49 -22.82 50.73
CA ALA A 304 3.88 -21.41 50.83
C ALA A 304 5.18 -21.10 50.09
N ILE A 305 6.21 -21.96 50.17
CA ILE A 305 7.48 -21.77 49.45
C ILE A 305 7.24 -21.82 47.94
N VAL A 306 6.53 -22.85 47.46
CA VAL A 306 6.30 -23.04 46.02
C VAL A 306 5.49 -21.89 45.43
N SER A 307 4.38 -21.50 46.07
CA SER A 307 3.54 -20.40 45.58
C SER A 307 4.24 -19.04 45.70
N HIS A 308 5.08 -18.83 46.74
CA HIS A 308 5.87 -17.62 46.89
C HIS A 308 6.99 -17.52 45.86
N ARG A 309 7.65 -18.63 45.53
CA ARG A 309 8.64 -18.70 44.42
C ARG A 309 7.99 -18.26 43.11
N SER A 310 6.83 -18.82 42.79
CA SER A 310 6.05 -18.44 41.60
C SER A 310 5.76 -16.93 41.57
N ALA A 311 5.25 -16.36 42.66
CA ALA A 311 4.98 -14.91 42.73
C ALA A 311 6.25 -14.05 42.56
N ASN A 312 7.40 -14.51 43.08
CA ASN A 312 8.67 -13.79 42.95
C ASN A 312 9.22 -13.85 41.52
N LEU A 313 9.11 -14.98 40.83
CA LEU A 313 9.55 -15.12 39.45
C LEU A 313 8.74 -14.22 38.51
N VAL A 314 7.41 -14.21 38.65
CA VAL A 314 6.55 -13.27 37.90
C VAL A 314 6.90 -11.82 38.23
N ALA A 315 7.17 -11.51 39.50
CA ALA A 315 7.57 -10.16 39.89
C ALA A 315 8.88 -9.70 39.22
N ALA A 316 9.85 -10.61 39.10
CA ALA A 316 11.13 -10.32 38.45
C ALA A 316 10.97 -10.11 36.93
N ALA A 317 10.20 -10.96 36.25
CA ALA A 317 9.92 -10.79 34.83
C ALA A 317 9.14 -9.50 34.54
N LEU A 318 8.11 -9.20 35.35
CA LEU A 318 7.37 -7.95 35.25
C LEU A 318 8.25 -6.72 35.54
N ALA A 319 9.16 -6.80 36.51
CA ALA A 319 10.12 -5.73 36.77
C ALA A 319 10.96 -5.41 35.52
N GLY A 320 11.38 -6.42 34.75
CA GLY A 320 12.05 -6.23 33.46
C GLY A 320 11.22 -5.41 32.47
N ILE A 321 9.93 -5.76 32.30
CA ILE A 321 8.99 -5.03 31.42
C ILE A 321 8.79 -3.58 31.90
N LEU A 322 8.63 -3.38 33.21
CA LEU A 322 8.42 -2.04 33.78
C LEU A 322 9.66 -1.15 33.63
N MET A 323 10.86 -1.70 33.79
CA MET A 323 12.11 -0.96 33.51
C MET A 323 12.18 -0.58 32.03
N ARG A 324 11.84 -1.50 31.12
CA ARG A 324 11.78 -1.22 29.69
C ARG A 324 10.82 -0.07 29.36
N LEU A 325 9.61 -0.08 29.92
CA LEU A 325 8.63 1.01 29.75
C LEU A 325 9.12 2.34 30.31
N LYS A 326 9.82 2.32 31.46
CA LYS A 326 10.43 3.50 32.06
C LYS A 326 11.48 4.11 31.12
N ASP A 327 12.37 3.28 30.58
CA ASP A 327 13.46 3.68 29.69
C ASP A 327 12.92 4.22 28.37
N ASN A 328 11.93 3.56 27.76
CA ASN A 328 11.29 4.00 26.53
C ASN A 328 10.69 5.41 26.65
N LYS A 329 10.07 5.70 27.80
CA LYS A 329 9.48 7.01 28.12
C LYS A 329 10.53 8.05 28.54
N GLY A 330 11.77 7.64 28.83
CA GLY A 330 12.82 8.52 29.31
C GLY A 330 12.48 9.22 30.64
N VAL A 331 11.71 8.58 31.52
CA VAL A 331 11.22 9.20 32.77
C VAL A 331 11.96 8.68 34.00
N ALA A 332 12.20 9.57 34.96
CA ALA A 332 12.83 9.19 36.24
C ALA A 332 11.94 8.27 37.09
N ARG A 333 10.61 8.44 37.02
CA ARG A 333 9.61 7.58 37.67
C ARG A 333 8.53 7.19 36.68
N LEU A 334 8.21 5.90 36.63
CA LEU A 334 7.15 5.37 35.77
C LEU A 334 5.83 5.32 36.52
N ARG A 335 4.75 5.81 35.91
CA ARG A 335 3.38 5.57 36.38
C ARG A 335 2.64 4.78 35.31
N THR A 336 2.16 3.59 35.66
CA THR A 336 1.50 2.69 34.71
C THR A 336 0.50 1.78 35.41
N THR A 337 -0.41 1.21 34.63
CA THR A 337 -1.38 0.21 35.07
C THR A 337 -1.06 -1.14 34.41
N VAL A 338 -1.12 -2.19 35.21
CA VAL A 338 -0.96 -3.59 34.79
C VAL A 338 -2.32 -4.26 34.91
N GLY A 339 -2.91 -4.62 33.77
CA GLY A 339 -4.09 -5.47 33.71
C GLY A 339 -3.72 -6.91 34.01
N ILE A 340 -4.41 -7.56 34.95
CA ILE A 340 -4.14 -8.95 35.35
C ILE A 340 -5.41 -9.79 35.25
N ASP A 341 -5.27 -11.00 34.70
CA ASP A 341 -6.23 -12.08 34.81
C ASP A 341 -5.54 -13.41 35.14
N GLY A 342 -6.31 -14.44 35.45
CA GLY A 342 -5.86 -15.80 35.70
C GLY A 342 -6.33 -16.36 37.04
N SER A 343 -6.69 -17.65 37.02
CA SER A 343 -7.27 -18.34 38.16
C SER A 343 -6.34 -18.41 39.38
N LEU A 344 -5.03 -18.57 39.19
CA LEU A 344 -4.07 -18.61 40.29
C LEU A 344 -4.00 -17.26 41.01
N TYR A 345 -3.90 -16.16 40.26
CA TYR A 345 -3.90 -14.82 40.84
C TYR A 345 -5.22 -14.46 41.53
N LYS A 346 -6.36 -14.82 40.92
CA LYS A 346 -7.70 -14.54 41.46
C LYS A 346 -8.04 -15.34 42.72
N MET A 347 -7.71 -16.63 42.73
CA MET A 347 -8.25 -17.56 43.73
C MET A 347 -7.28 -17.84 44.89
N HIS A 348 -5.97 -17.61 44.73
CA HIS A 348 -5.00 -17.92 45.77
C HIS A 348 -4.91 -16.79 46.82
N PRO A 349 -5.14 -17.08 48.11
CA PRO A 349 -5.38 -16.05 49.13
C PRO A 349 -4.18 -15.13 49.40
N GLN A 350 -2.96 -15.59 49.12
CA GLN A 350 -1.73 -14.83 49.40
C GLN A 350 -0.98 -14.36 48.15
N TYR A 351 -1.38 -14.79 46.95
CA TYR A 351 -0.52 -14.68 45.76
C TYR A 351 -0.38 -13.23 45.29
N ALA A 352 -1.52 -12.56 45.04
CA ALA A 352 -1.54 -11.15 44.62
C ALA A 352 -0.77 -10.24 45.59
N ARG A 353 -0.96 -10.43 46.91
CA ARG A 353 -0.25 -9.66 47.93
C ARG A 353 1.27 -9.84 47.86
N ARG A 354 1.74 -11.08 47.69
CA ARG A 354 3.18 -11.40 47.57
C ARG A 354 3.76 -10.80 46.29
N LEU A 355 3.10 -11.03 45.16
CA LEU A 355 3.48 -10.47 43.85
C LEU A 355 3.63 -8.95 43.93
N HIS A 356 2.58 -8.24 44.37
CA HIS A 356 2.60 -6.77 44.44
C HIS A 356 3.69 -6.24 45.36
N LYS A 357 3.94 -6.90 46.49
CA LYS A 357 5.00 -6.51 47.43
C LYS A 357 6.38 -6.69 46.79
N THR A 358 6.62 -7.81 46.11
CA THR A 358 7.91 -8.08 45.46
C THR A 358 8.15 -7.13 44.29
N VAL A 359 7.15 -6.88 43.43
CA VAL A 359 7.28 -5.93 42.31
C VAL A 359 7.68 -4.55 42.81
N ARG A 360 6.95 -3.99 43.80
CA ARG A 360 7.26 -2.65 44.34
C ARG A 360 8.65 -2.57 44.98
N ARG A 361 9.18 -3.68 45.49
CA ARG A 361 10.54 -3.75 46.04
C ARG A 361 11.60 -3.81 44.93
N LEU A 362 11.34 -4.52 43.84
CA LEU A 362 12.27 -4.67 42.72
C LEU A 362 12.35 -3.41 41.85
N VAL A 363 11.25 -2.67 41.71
CA VAL A 363 11.18 -1.43 40.92
C VAL A 363 10.63 -0.27 41.75
N PRO A 364 11.42 0.28 42.70
CA PRO A 364 10.95 1.33 43.62
C PRO A 364 10.58 2.64 42.91
N ASP A 365 11.12 2.89 41.71
CA ASP A 365 10.80 4.08 40.91
C ASP A 365 9.54 3.92 40.04
N CYS A 366 8.79 2.82 40.19
CA CYS A 366 7.59 2.54 39.41
C CYS A 366 6.34 2.58 40.31
N ASP A 367 5.48 3.56 40.09
CA ASP A 367 4.16 3.67 40.69
C ASP A 367 3.16 2.81 39.90
N VAL A 368 3.11 1.52 40.24
CA VAL A 368 2.30 0.50 39.54
C VAL A 368 0.92 0.32 40.16
N ARG A 369 -0.13 0.50 39.36
CA ARG A 369 -1.50 0.07 39.69
C ARG A 369 -1.75 -1.31 39.10
N PHE A 370 -2.24 -2.24 39.92
CA PHE A 370 -2.71 -3.55 39.45
C PHE A 370 -4.23 -3.50 39.31
N LEU A 371 -4.73 -3.78 38.11
CA LEU A 371 -6.16 -3.78 37.80
C LEU A 371 -6.58 -5.20 37.41
N LEU A 372 -7.55 -5.74 38.13
CA LEU A 372 -8.08 -7.08 37.84
C LEU A 372 -9.09 -6.99 36.68
N SER A 373 -8.94 -7.86 35.69
CA SER A 373 -9.94 -8.03 34.64
C SER A 373 -11.09 -8.93 35.14
N GLU A 374 -12.21 -8.32 35.51
CA GLU A 374 -13.40 -9.06 36.00
C GLU A 374 -14.08 -9.86 34.87
N SER A 375 -14.17 -9.27 33.67
CA SER A 375 -14.83 -9.86 32.49
C SER A 375 -13.91 -10.71 31.62
N GLY A 376 -12.65 -10.91 32.03
CA GLY A 376 -11.64 -11.64 31.25
C GLY A 376 -11.19 -10.93 29.96
N SER A 377 -10.72 -11.71 28.99
CA SER A 377 -10.19 -11.23 27.71
C SER A 377 -11.27 -10.80 26.71
N GLY A 378 -12.52 -11.25 26.87
CA GLY A 378 -13.59 -11.05 25.89
C GLY A 378 -13.95 -9.59 25.61
N LYS A 379 -13.97 -8.71 26.64
CA LYS A 379 -14.22 -7.26 26.45
C LYS A 379 -13.11 -6.63 25.59
N GLY A 380 -11.85 -6.91 25.89
CA GLY A 380 -10.71 -6.41 25.15
C GLY A 380 -10.64 -6.95 23.73
N ALA A 381 -10.93 -8.24 23.53
CA ALA A 381 -11.03 -8.82 22.18
C ALA A 381 -12.08 -8.10 21.33
N ALA A 382 -13.25 -7.80 21.90
CA ALA A 382 -14.27 -7.02 21.21
C ALA A 382 -13.82 -5.59 20.86
N MET A 383 -13.02 -4.92 21.71
CA MET A 383 -12.46 -3.61 21.36
C MET A 383 -11.50 -3.70 20.17
N VAL A 384 -10.63 -4.72 20.13
CA VAL A 384 -9.72 -4.95 19.00
C VAL A 384 -10.53 -5.26 17.73
N THR A 385 -11.54 -6.12 17.83
CA THR A 385 -12.47 -6.43 16.74
C THR A 385 -13.18 -5.19 16.20
N ALA A 386 -13.61 -4.27 17.07
CA ALA A 386 -14.26 -3.02 16.65
C ALA A 386 -13.34 -2.16 15.78
N VAL A 387 -12.05 -2.06 16.15
CA VAL A 387 -11.05 -1.33 15.37
C VAL A 387 -10.73 -2.06 14.06
N ALA A 388 -10.53 -3.37 14.11
CA ALA A 388 -10.26 -4.19 12.93
C ALA A 388 -11.41 -4.11 11.91
N TYR A 389 -12.66 -4.20 12.38
CA TYR A 389 -13.86 -4.03 11.56
C TYR A 389 -13.89 -2.67 10.88
N ARG A 390 -13.66 -1.59 11.64
CA ARG A 390 -13.61 -0.23 11.09
C ARG A 390 -12.54 -0.07 10.01
N LEU A 391 -11.34 -0.62 10.22
CA LEU A 391 -10.26 -0.58 9.24
C LEU A 391 -10.57 -1.43 8.00
N ALA A 392 -11.24 -2.57 8.16
CA ALA A 392 -11.68 -3.40 7.04
C ALA A 392 -12.71 -2.67 6.17
N GLU A 393 -13.70 -1.99 6.79
CA GLU A 393 -14.69 -1.17 6.09
C GLU A 393 -14.05 0.01 5.36
N GLN A 394 -13.07 0.67 5.99
CA GLN A 394 -12.29 1.73 5.34
C GLN A 394 -11.53 1.20 4.13
N SER A 395 -10.81 0.08 4.27
CA SER A 395 -10.10 -0.56 3.15
C SER A 395 -11.05 -0.97 2.03
N HIS A 396 -12.24 -1.48 2.36
CA HIS A 396 -13.25 -1.83 1.36
C HIS A 396 -13.72 -0.61 0.56
N GLN A 397 -14.00 0.51 1.24
CA GLN A 397 -14.39 1.76 0.58
C GLN A 397 -13.26 2.35 -0.28
N ILE A 398 -12.00 2.28 0.18
CA ILE A 398 -10.83 2.68 -0.63
C ILE A 398 -10.77 1.83 -1.91
N ILE A 399 -10.90 0.50 -1.79
CA ILE A 399 -10.89 -0.42 -2.94
C ILE A 399 -12.04 -0.10 -3.90
N GLN A 400 -13.24 0.21 -3.39
CA GLN A 400 -14.37 0.61 -4.23
C GLN A 400 -14.07 1.88 -5.04
N ILE A 401 -13.54 2.93 -4.41
CA ILE A 401 -13.14 4.17 -5.09
C ILE A 401 -12.12 3.88 -6.20
N LEU A 402 -11.09 3.08 -5.88
CA LEU A 402 -10.02 2.75 -6.82
C LEU A 402 -10.46 1.77 -7.91
N SER A 403 -11.53 0.99 -7.69
CA SER A 403 -12.04 0.04 -8.67
C SER A 403 -12.59 0.71 -9.93
N GLU A 404 -13.08 1.94 -9.83
CA GLU A 404 -13.57 2.73 -10.98
C GLU A 404 -12.46 3.04 -12.00
N PHE A 405 -11.20 3.00 -11.58
CA PHE A 405 -10.04 3.23 -12.44
C PHE A 405 -9.49 1.94 -13.07
N ARG A 406 -9.96 0.77 -12.63
CA ARG A 406 -9.47 -0.52 -13.15
C ARG A 406 -10.22 -0.88 -14.42
N LEU A 407 -9.50 -0.87 -15.54
CA LEU A 407 -10.04 -1.24 -16.84
C LEU A 407 -9.81 -2.73 -17.13
N THR A 408 -10.85 -3.44 -17.55
CA THR A 408 -10.74 -4.82 -18.03
C THR A 408 -10.20 -4.86 -19.46
N THR A 409 -9.69 -6.01 -19.91
CA THR A 409 -9.24 -6.19 -21.30
C THR A 409 -10.36 -5.90 -22.30
N GLU A 410 -11.62 -6.29 -22.00
CA GLU A 410 -12.77 -6.00 -22.87
C GLU A 410 -13.03 -4.48 -22.99
N GLN A 411 -12.93 -3.76 -21.87
CA GLN A 411 -13.06 -2.30 -21.87
C GLN A 411 -11.94 -1.65 -22.69
N LEU A 412 -10.70 -2.13 -22.57
CA LEU A 412 -9.57 -1.62 -23.35
C LEU A 412 -9.70 -1.91 -24.85
N LEU A 413 -10.22 -3.09 -25.23
CA LEU A 413 -10.55 -3.40 -26.62
C LEU A 413 -11.62 -2.47 -27.19
N GLU A 414 -12.62 -2.10 -26.38
CA GLU A 414 -13.63 -1.13 -26.78
C GLU A 414 -13.04 0.28 -26.94
N VAL A 415 -12.16 0.73 -26.03
CA VAL A 415 -11.43 2.00 -26.18
C VAL A 415 -10.61 2.00 -27.48
N LYS A 416 -9.86 0.92 -27.76
CA LYS A 416 -9.11 0.75 -29.01
C LYS A 416 -10.02 0.86 -30.24
N LYS A 417 -11.18 0.19 -30.20
CA LYS A 417 -12.16 0.22 -31.30
C LYS A 417 -12.72 1.64 -31.52
N ARG A 418 -13.08 2.35 -30.45
CA ARG A 418 -13.56 3.73 -30.53
C ARG A 418 -12.49 4.67 -31.08
N MET A 419 -11.23 4.51 -30.65
CA MET A 419 -10.10 5.25 -31.23
C MET A 419 -9.96 4.97 -32.74
N ARG A 420 -10.05 3.69 -33.16
CA ARG A 420 -10.02 3.31 -34.58
C ARG A 420 -11.11 4.02 -35.39
N THR A 421 -12.32 4.12 -34.86
CA THR A 421 -13.44 4.84 -35.49
C THR A 421 -13.18 6.34 -35.58
N GLU A 422 -12.70 6.98 -34.51
CA GLU A 422 -12.39 8.42 -34.54
C GLU A 422 -11.25 8.76 -35.49
N ILE A 423 -10.27 7.86 -35.67
CA ILE A 423 -9.24 7.99 -36.70
C ILE A 423 -9.88 8.05 -38.10
N GLU A 424 -10.80 7.13 -38.42
CA GLU A 424 -11.47 7.14 -39.74
C GLU A 424 -12.32 8.41 -39.93
N ASN A 425 -13.06 8.82 -38.89
CA ASN A 425 -13.85 10.06 -38.92
C ASN A 425 -12.98 11.31 -39.17
N GLY A 426 -11.77 11.34 -38.60
CA GLY A 426 -10.84 12.44 -38.76
C GLY A 426 -10.13 12.47 -40.11
N LEU A 427 -10.00 11.32 -40.79
CA LEU A 427 -9.37 11.24 -42.12
C LEU A 427 -10.36 11.49 -43.27
N ALA A 428 -11.63 11.14 -43.07
CA ALA A 428 -12.66 11.28 -44.10
C ALA A 428 -13.16 12.73 -44.21
N LYS A 429 -13.18 13.25 -45.44
CA LYS A 429 -13.56 14.63 -45.77
C LYS A 429 -15.00 14.95 -45.34
N SER A 430 -15.88 13.95 -45.35
CA SER A 430 -17.29 14.13 -44.99
C SER A 430 -17.56 14.34 -43.50
N THR A 431 -16.63 13.93 -42.63
CA THR A 431 -16.79 13.90 -41.15
C THR A 431 -15.76 14.73 -40.40
N GLN A 432 -14.69 15.18 -41.05
CA GLN A 432 -13.55 15.81 -40.39
C GLN A 432 -13.87 17.09 -39.62
N ASP A 433 -14.83 17.88 -40.11
CA ASP A 433 -15.25 19.12 -39.45
C ASP A 433 -15.80 18.86 -38.03
N SER A 434 -16.57 17.77 -37.86
CA SER A 434 -17.17 17.37 -36.58
C SER A 434 -16.35 16.34 -35.80
N ALA A 435 -15.32 15.73 -36.42
CA ALA A 435 -14.42 14.78 -35.76
C ALA A 435 -13.66 15.43 -34.60
N THR A 436 -13.46 14.67 -33.51
CA THR A 436 -12.70 15.17 -32.35
C THR A 436 -11.21 14.91 -32.50
N VAL A 437 -10.84 13.71 -32.94
CA VAL A 437 -9.49 13.38 -33.39
C VAL A 437 -9.32 13.93 -34.81
N LYS A 438 -8.45 14.94 -34.97
CA LYS A 438 -8.44 15.78 -36.17
C LYS A 438 -7.67 15.23 -37.36
N MET A 439 -6.72 14.32 -37.12
CA MET A 439 -5.93 13.65 -38.15
C MET A 439 -5.32 14.66 -39.15
N LEU A 440 -4.57 15.63 -38.62
CA LEU A 440 -4.04 16.77 -39.35
C LEU A 440 -2.88 16.33 -40.27
N PRO A 441 -2.96 16.62 -41.59
CA PRO A 441 -1.87 16.37 -42.52
C PRO A 441 -0.65 17.23 -42.20
N THR A 442 0.55 16.62 -42.19
CA THR A 442 1.80 17.32 -41.79
C THR A 442 2.65 17.77 -42.98
N PHE A 443 2.30 17.33 -44.20
CA PHE A 443 3.09 17.49 -45.43
C PHE A 443 4.47 16.81 -45.42
N VAL A 444 4.79 16.00 -44.40
CA VAL A 444 5.97 15.13 -44.37
C VAL A 444 5.60 13.81 -45.08
N ARG A 445 6.12 13.60 -46.28
CA ARG A 445 5.72 12.46 -47.16
C ARG A 445 6.62 11.22 -47.08
N SER A 446 7.74 11.30 -46.40
CA SER A 446 8.65 10.17 -46.20
C SER A 446 9.46 10.33 -44.92
N THR A 447 9.90 9.22 -44.36
CA THR A 447 10.94 9.18 -43.33
C THR A 447 12.32 9.53 -43.91
N PRO A 448 13.35 9.78 -43.07
CA PRO A 448 14.68 10.06 -43.57
C PRO A 448 15.26 8.90 -44.38
N ASP A 449 15.89 9.21 -45.52
CA ASP A 449 16.51 8.22 -46.40
C ASP A 449 18.05 8.15 -46.24
N GLY A 450 18.61 9.09 -45.48
CA GLY A 450 20.03 9.20 -45.16
C GLY A 450 20.85 9.98 -46.19
N THR A 451 20.20 10.62 -47.16
CA THR A 451 20.85 11.58 -48.05
C THR A 451 20.85 13.01 -47.48
N GLU A 452 20.13 13.24 -46.37
CA GLU A 452 20.03 14.55 -45.71
C GLU A 452 21.42 15.06 -45.32
N ASN A 453 21.72 16.32 -45.68
CA ASN A 453 23.02 16.93 -45.42
C ASN A 453 22.90 18.46 -45.38
N GLY A 454 23.46 19.07 -44.34
CA GLY A 454 23.46 20.52 -44.19
C GLY A 454 23.57 20.95 -42.72
N ASP A 455 23.55 22.26 -42.52
CA ASP A 455 23.48 22.90 -41.20
C ASP A 455 22.12 23.56 -41.07
N PHE A 456 21.39 23.21 -40.02
CA PHE A 456 20.00 23.59 -39.83
C PHE A 456 19.79 24.17 -38.43
N LEU A 457 18.94 25.19 -38.33
CA LEU A 457 18.37 25.59 -37.06
C LEU A 457 17.10 24.80 -36.79
N ALA A 458 16.87 24.47 -35.53
CA ALA A 458 15.59 23.96 -35.07
C ALA A 458 15.11 24.75 -33.84
N LEU A 459 13.82 25.04 -33.81
CA LEU A 459 13.14 25.59 -32.64
C LEU A 459 12.26 24.50 -32.05
N ASP A 460 12.21 24.39 -30.73
CA ASP A 460 11.34 23.44 -30.05
C ASP A 460 10.53 24.15 -28.96
N LEU A 461 9.26 24.37 -29.29
CA LEU A 461 8.28 25.07 -28.46
C LEU A 461 7.08 24.17 -28.18
N GLY A 462 6.95 23.69 -26.94
CA GLY A 462 5.81 22.87 -26.53
C GLY A 462 5.49 22.85 -25.03
N GLY A 463 6.29 23.53 -24.22
CA GLY A 463 6.14 23.69 -22.77
C GLY A 463 6.89 24.93 -22.29
N THR A 464 7.20 25.01 -21.00
CA THR A 464 7.92 26.16 -20.40
C THR A 464 9.39 26.27 -20.80
N ASN A 465 9.99 25.17 -21.24
CA ASN A 465 11.38 25.12 -21.72
C ASN A 465 11.38 25.20 -23.24
N PHE A 466 11.68 26.38 -23.77
CA PHE A 466 11.90 26.60 -25.19
C PHE A 466 13.35 26.28 -25.55
N ARG A 467 13.59 25.58 -26.66
CA ARG A 467 14.96 25.26 -27.10
C ARG A 467 15.23 25.83 -28.48
N VAL A 468 16.41 26.40 -28.64
CA VAL A 468 16.98 26.73 -29.95
C VAL A 468 18.16 25.79 -30.17
N LEU A 469 18.20 25.15 -31.35
CA LEU A 469 19.18 24.14 -31.70
C LEU A 469 19.87 24.48 -33.02
N LEU A 470 21.16 24.14 -33.09
CA LEU A 470 21.91 23.97 -34.33
C LEU A 470 22.14 22.47 -34.54
N VAL A 471 21.72 21.96 -35.68
CA VAL A 471 21.88 20.56 -36.08
C VAL A 471 22.69 20.50 -37.36
N LYS A 472 23.88 19.89 -37.30
CA LYS A 472 24.74 19.65 -38.46
C LYS A 472 24.63 18.20 -38.86
N ILE A 473 24.03 17.96 -40.03
CA ILE A 473 23.82 16.64 -40.59
C ILE A 473 24.84 16.46 -41.72
N ARG A 474 25.57 15.35 -41.71
CA ARG A 474 26.49 14.98 -42.79
C ARG A 474 26.11 13.62 -43.35
N SER A 475 25.86 13.57 -44.66
CA SER A 475 25.67 12.33 -45.40
C SER A 475 27.00 11.84 -45.98
N GLY A 476 27.16 10.52 -46.15
CA GLY A 476 28.40 9.90 -46.65
C GLY A 476 28.65 8.50 -46.09
N LYS A 477 29.91 8.02 -46.21
CA LYS A 477 30.30 6.67 -45.72
C LYS A 477 30.09 6.46 -44.21
N ARG A 478 30.09 7.56 -43.43
CA ARG A 478 29.68 7.60 -42.03
C ARG A 478 28.67 8.71 -41.88
N ARG A 479 27.43 8.36 -41.53
CA ARG A 479 26.38 9.31 -41.15
C ARG A 479 26.74 9.89 -39.79
N THR A 480 26.72 11.21 -39.66
CA THR A 480 26.99 11.88 -38.38
C THR A 480 26.03 13.04 -38.20
N VAL A 481 25.52 13.18 -36.97
CA VAL A 481 24.70 14.30 -36.55
C VAL A 481 25.38 14.94 -35.34
N GLU A 482 25.72 16.22 -35.46
CA GLU A 482 26.24 17.04 -34.36
C GLU A 482 25.17 18.05 -33.97
N MET A 483 24.82 18.10 -32.68
CA MET A 483 23.82 19.03 -32.18
C MET A 483 24.37 19.93 -31.07
N HIS A 484 23.98 21.20 -31.14
CA HIS A 484 24.17 22.17 -30.06
C HIS A 484 22.81 22.76 -29.73
N ASN A 485 22.50 22.96 -28.46
CA ASN A 485 21.25 23.58 -28.06
C ASN A 485 21.42 24.50 -26.85
N LYS A 486 20.48 25.42 -26.68
CA LYS A 486 20.33 26.24 -25.48
C LYS A 486 18.86 26.29 -25.08
N ILE A 487 18.61 26.14 -23.78
CA ILE A 487 17.28 26.20 -23.19
C ILE A 487 17.00 27.63 -22.72
N TYR A 488 15.81 28.11 -23.05
CA TYR A 488 15.29 29.41 -22.65
C TYR A 488 13.97 29.21 -21.91
N ALA A 489 13.80 29.94 -20.81
CA ALA A 489 12.53 29.99 -20.12
C ALA A 489 11.58 30.93 -20.87
N ILE A 490 10.30 30.56 -20.94
CA ILE A 490 9.24 31.49 -21.34
C ILE A 490 8.47 31.87 -20.07
N PRO A 491 8.53 33.14 -19.63
CA PRO A 491 7.78 33.62 -18.48
C PRO A 491 6.28 33.39 -18.67
N LEU A 492 5.55 33.10 -17.59
CA LEU A 492 4.10 32.87 -17.65
C LEU A 492 3.35 34.07 -18.23
N GLU A 493 3.81 35.27 -17.91
CA GLU A 493 3.31 36.56 -18.41
C GLU A 493 3.41 36.63 -19.95
N VAL A 494 4.44 36.03 -20.54
CA VAL A 494 4.62 35.96 -22.01
C VAL A 494 3.79 34.82 -22.61
N MET A 495 3.72 33.66 -21.93
CA MET A 495 2.89 32.53 -22.37
C MET A 495 1.39 32.86 -22.46
N GLN A 496 0.94 33.85 -21.66
CA GLN A 496 -0.45 34.30 -21.54
C GLN A 496 -0.62 35.76 -21.96
N GLY A 497 0.40 36.38 -22.55
CA GLY A 497 0.39 37.77 -23.02
C GLY A 497 -0.18 37.90 -24.43
N THR A 498 0.43 38.74 -25.25
CA THR A 498 0.08 38.87 -26.67
C THR A 498 0.93 37.96 -27.55
N GLY A 499 0.43 37.63 -28.74
CA GLY A 499 1.20 36.90 -29.75
C GLY A 499 2.47 37.64 -30.14
N GLU A 500 2.40 38.97 -30.28
CA GLU A 500 3.56 39.82 -30.57
C GLU A 500 4.67 39.63 -29.53
N GLU A 501 4.35 39.75 -28.24
CA GLU A 501 5.31 39.55 -27.14
C GLU A 501 5.91 38.14 -27.12
N LEU A 502 5.09 37.10 -27.38
CA LEU A 502 5.55 35.71 -27.42
C LEU A 502 6.57 35.50 -28.54
N PHE A 503 6.25 35.93 -29.76
CA PHE A 503 7.13 35.73 -30.90
C PHE A 503 8.36 36.65 -30.85
N ASP A 504 8.25 37.85 -30.29
CA ASP A 504 9.41 38.72 -30.02
C ASP A 504 10.36 38.09 -29.00
N HIS A 505 9.85 37.43 -27.96
CA HIS A 505 10.67 36.66 -27.01
C HIS A 505 11.34 35.45 -27.66
N ILE A 506 10.63 34.72 -28.53
CA ILE A 506 11.21 33.61 -29.31
C ILE A 506 12.38 34.12 -30.16
N VAL A 507 12.16 35.20 -30.91
CA VAL A 507 13.19 35.82 -31.73
C VAL A 507 14.33 36.35 -30.86
N HIS A 508 14.04 36.90 -29.67
CA HIS A 508 15.04 37.27 -28.64
C HIS A 508 16.04 36.13 -28.42
N CYS A 509 15.52 34.97 -28.05
CA CYS A 509 16.27 33.75 -27.77
C CYS A 509 17.06 33.24 -28.99
N ILE A 510 16.52 33.38 -30.20
CA ILE A 510 17.21 32.99 -31.43
C ILE A 510 18.47 33.84 -31.66
N SER A 511 18.38 35.18 -31.53
CA SER A 511 19.56 36.05 -31.68
C SER A 511 20.64 35.74 -30.66
N ASP A 512 20.25 35.55 -29.39
CA ASP A 512 21.20 35.17 -28.33
C ASP A 512 21.89 33.82 -28.63
N PHE A 513 21.15 32.86 -29.18
CA PHE A 513 21.72 31.58 -29.60
C PHE A 513 22.68 31.72 -30.79
N LEU A 514 22.32 32.54 -31.78
CA LEU A 514 23.18 32.80 -32.94
C LEU A 514 24.47 33.51 -32.56
N ASP A 515 24.41 34.45 -31.61
CA ASP A 515 25.60 35.09 -31.03
C ASP A 515 26.46 34.08 -30.28
N TYR A 516 25.84 33.22 -29.45
CA TYR A 516 26.52 32.15 -28.73
C TYR A 516 27.25 31.17 -29.65
N MET A 517 26.66 30.83 -30.80
CA MET A 517 27.27 29.95 -31.80
C MET A 517 28.21 30.67 -32.78
N GLY A 518 28.27 32.00 -32.77
CA GLY A 518 29.09 32.80 -33.68
C GLY A 518 28.60 32.80 -35.13
N MET A 519 27.28 32.73 -35.36
CA MET A 519 26.67 32.52 -36.68
C MET A 519 25.65 33.59 -37.10
N LYS A 520 25.64 34.76 -36.47
CA LYS A 520 24.64 35.82 -36.73
C LYS A 520 24.50 36.26 -38.20
N ASN A 521 25.58 36.13 -38.98
CA ASN A 521 25.62 36.53 -40.40
C ASN A 521 25.20 35.42 -41.38
N ALA A 522 24.89 34.21 -40.90
CA ALA A 522 24.52 33.08 -41.76
C ALA A 522 22.99 32.99 -41.91
N ARG A 523 22.51 32.95 -43.16
CA ARG A 523 21.10 32.65 -43.46
C ARG A 523 20.88 31.15 -43.44
N LEU A 524 20.50 30.63 -42.28
CA LEU A 524 20.31 29.18 -42.06
C LEU A 524 18.85 28.77 -42.31
N PRO A 525 18.62 27.58 -42.91
CA PRO A 525 17.30 26.98 -42.95
C PRO A 525 16.85 26.56 -41.54
N LEU A 526 15.58 26.83 -41.22
CA LEU A 526 15.00 26.64 -39.90
C LEU A 526 13.77 25.72 -39.97
N GLY A 527 13.77 24.71 -39.09
CA GLY A 527 12.59 23.91 -38.75
C GLY A 527 11.99 24.37 -37.44
N PHE A 528 10.69 24.63 -37.41
CA PHE A 528 9.99 25.09 -36.23
C PHE A 528 9.13 23.96 -35.65
N THR A 529 9.63 23.26 -34.64
CA THR A 529 8.79 22.37 -33.83
C THR A 529 7.88 23.21 -32.93
N PHE A 530 6.60 23.16 -33.25
CA PHE A 530 5.53 23.87 -32.59
C PHE A 530 4.47 22.86 -32.15
N SER A 531 4.52 22.46 -30.88
CA SER A 531 3.75 21.34 -30.34
C SER A 531 2.29 21.69 -30.03
N PHE A 532 1.59 22.31 -30.96
CA PHE A 532 0.18 22.64 -30.81
C PHE A 532 -0.61 22.22 -32.04
N PRO A 533 -1.93 22.05 -31.94
CA PRO A 533 -2.77 21.73 -33.08
C PRO A 533 -2.66 22.81 -34.16
N CYS A 534 -2.04 22.49 -35.29
CA CYS A 534 -1.90 23.38 -36.44
C CYS A 534 -2.55 22.77 -37.68
N ARG A 535 -3.45 23.53 -38.31
CA ARG A 535 -3.95 23.20 -39.64
C ARG A 535 -2.94 23.67 -40.68
N GLN A 536 -2.14 22.74 -41.18
CA GLN A 536 -1.13 23.03 -42.20
C GLN A 536 -1.77 23.11 -43.59
N THR A 537 -1.29 24.05 -44.40
CA THR A 537 -1.61 24.15 -45.83
C THR A 537 -0.41 23.82 -46.72
N SER A 538 0.79 23.90 -46.15
CA SER A 538 2.07 23.49 -46.72
C SER A 538 3.02 23.11 -45.59
N LEU A 539 4.21 22.62 -45.94
CA LEU A 539 5.24 22.30 -44.94
C LEU A 539 5.66 23.53 -44.12
N ASP A 540 5.60 24.74 -44.70
CA ASP A 540 6.07 26.00 -44.13
C ASP A 540 4.95 27.00 -43.77
N ALA A 541 3.71 26.53 -43.65
CA ALA A 541 2.57 27.34 -43.21
C ALA A 541 1.63 26.51 -42.32
N GLY A 542 1.27 27.07 -41.17
CA GLY A 542 0.48 26.36 -40.17
C GLY A 542 -0.38 27.31 -39.37
N ILE A 543 -1.69 27.18 -39.51
CA ILE A 543 -2.65 28.00 -38.77
C ILE A 543 -2.90 27.35 -37.41
N LEU A 544 -2.61 28.06 -36.32
CA LEU A 544 -2.91 27.57 -34.97
C LEU A 544 -4.41 27.38 -34.82
N VAL A 545 -4.85 26.16 -34.49
CA VAL A 545 -6.27 25.84 -34.32
C VAL A 545 -6.74 26.27 -32.94
N THR A 546 -6.01 25.85 -31.90
CA THR A 546 -6.30 26.24 -30.52
C THR A 546 -5.09 26.01 -29.61
N TRP A 547 -4.96 26.81 -28.57
CA TRP A 547 -3.94 26.62 -27.55
C TRP A 547 -4.22 25.43 -26.63
N THR A 548 -3.15 24.80 -26.17
CA THR A 548 -3.17 23.71 -25.18
C THR A 548 -2.06 23.92 -24.14
N LYS A 549 -1.96 23.04 -23.13
CA LYS A 549 -0.81 22.96 -22.20
C LYS A 549 -0.43 24.27 -21.47
N GLY A 550 -1.41 25.14 -21.23
CA GLY A 550 -1.25 26.37 -20.43
C GLY A 550 -0.89 27.64 -21.19
N PHE A 551 -0.65 27.57 -22.51
CA PHE A 551 -0.50 28.75 -23.37
C PHE A 551 -1.85 29.41 -23.61
N LYS A 552 -1.87 30.74 -23.68
CA LYS A 552 -3.08 31.55 -23.99
C LYS A 552 -2.75 32.90 -24.67
N ALA A 553 -1.61 33.00 -25.35
CA ALA A 553 -1.23 34.24 -26.01
C ALA A 553 -2.31 34.69 -27.01
N THR A 554 -2.76 35.95 -26.93
CA THR A 554 -3.81 36.49 -27.80
C THR A 554 -3.31 36.68 -29.23
N ASP A 555 -4.22 36.77 -30.19
CA ASP A 555 -3.89 37.07 -31.60
C ASP A 555 -2.97 36.02 -32.25
N CYS A 556 -3.01 34.77 -31.74
CA CYS A 556 -2.32 33.62 -32.31
C CYS A 556 -3.30 32.59 -32.90
N GLU A 557 -4.41 32.29 -32.22
CA GLU A 557 -5.39 31.31 -32.71
C GLU A 557 -6.05 31.82 -34.00
N GLY A 558 -6.04 31.01 -35.05
CA GLY A 558 -6.51 31.40 -36.39
C GLY A 558 -5.45 32.03 -37.29
N GLU A 559 -4.27 32.37 -36.75
CA GLU A 559 -3.17 32.97 -37.49
C GLU A 559 -2.10 31.95 -37.91
N ASP A 560 -1.38 32.25 -39.00
CA ASP A 560 -0.22 31.45 -39.44
C ASP A 560 0.99 31.73 -38.56
N VAL A 561 1.38 30.76 -37.76
CA VAL A 561 2.48 30.92 -36.78
C VAL A 561 3.84 31.09 -37.44
N VAL A 562 4.00 30.61 -38.67
CA VAL A 562 5.22 30.88 -39.45
C VAL A 562 5.24 32.34 -39.92
N GLY A 563 4.08 32.89 -40.28
CA GLY A 563 3.88 34.31 -40.53
C GLY A 563 4.24 35.17 -39.30
N LEU A 564 3.70 34.83 -38.14
CA LEU A 564 4.00 35.52 -36.87
C LEU A 564 5.50 35.50 -36.54
N LEU A 565 6.17 34.36 -36.72
CA LEU A 565 7.61 34.25 -36.54
C LEU A 565 8.40 35.10 -37.55
N ARG A 566 8.02 35.06 -38.83
CA ARG A 566 8.65 35.87 -39.89
C ARG A 566 8.50 37.36 -39.61
N ASP A 567 7.36 37.80 -39.11
CA ASP A 567 7.11 39.19 -38.77
C ASP A 567 7.91 39.64 -37.54
N ALA A 568 8.05 38.78 -36.52
CA ALA A 568 8.94 39.05 -35.38
C ALA A 568 10.42 39.15 -35.79
N ILE A 569 10.89 38.29 -36.71
CA ILE A 569 12.25 38.38 -37.26
C ILE A 569 12.44 39.71 -37.99
N LYS A 570 11.47 40.12 -38.82
CA LYS A 570 11.50 41.40 -39.54
C LYS A 570 11.50 42.60 -38.59
N ARG A 571 10.66 42.60 -37.54
CA ARG A 571 10.60 43.69 -36.54
C ARG A 571 11.96 43.95 -35.89
N ARG A 572 12.77 42.90 -35.74
CA ARG A 572 14.06 43.00 -35.06
C ARG A 572 15.21 43.51 -35.94
N GLU A 573 15.16 43.30 -37.25
CA GLU A 573 16.17 43.74 -38.24
C GLU A 573 17.64 43.37 -37.91
N GLU A 574 17.88 42.32 -37.10
CA GLU A 574 19.24 41.91 -36.67
C GLU A 574 19.85 40.76 -37.49
N PHE A 575 19.02 39.86 -38.03
CA PHE A 575 19.42 38.65 -38.76
C PHE A 575 18.28 38.19 -39.68
N ASP A 576 18.57 37.28 -40.61
CA ASP A 576 17.58 36.70 -41.52
C ASP A 576 17.64 35.16 -41.51
N LEU A 577 16.47 34.51 -41.56
CA LEU A 577 16.33 33.05 -41.52
C LEU A 577 15.36 32.55 -42.59
N ASP A 578 15.63 31.36 -43.15
CA ASP A 578 14.69 30.69 -44.05
C ASP A 578 13.86 29.68 -43.23
N VAL A 579 12.65 30.06 -42.83
CA VAL A 579 11.73 29.12 -42.17
C VAL A 579 11.15 28.18 -43.23
N VAL A 580 11.61 26.92 -43.22
CA VAL A 580 11.32 25.89 -44.24
C VAL A 580 10.21 24.96 -43.81
N ALA A 581 10.05 24.73 -42.51
CA ALA A 581 9.08 23.79 -41.99
C ALA A 581 8.51 24.23 -40.65
N ILE A 582 7.22 23.97 -40.45
CA ILE A 582 6.58 23.87 -39.14
C ILE A 582 6.23 22.39 -38.88
N VAL A 583 6.52 21.92 -37.66
CA VAL A 583 6.50 20.50 -37.32
C VAL A 583 5.85 20.30 -35.95
N ASN A 584 5.04 19.27 -35.77
CA ASN A 584 4.57 18.86 -34.43
C ASN A 584 5.64 18.00 -33.72
N ASP A 585 5.76 18.07 -32.39
CA ASP A 585 6.76 17.29 -31.64
C ASP A 585 6.66 15.78 -31.83
N THR A 586 5.45 15.24 -31.99
CA THR A 586 5.24 13.82 -32.33
C THR A 586 5.96 13.45 -33.63
N VAL A 587 5.81 14.28 -34.67
CA VAL A 587 6.41 14.09 -36.00
C VAL A 587 7.93 14.23 -35.92
N GLY A 588 8.42 15.26 -35.21
CA GLY A 588 9.86 15.42 -34.96
C GLY A 588 10.45 14.23 -34.22
N THR A 589 9.74 13.67 -33.24
CA THR A 589 10.18 12.49 -32.48
C THR A 589 10.21 11.25 -33.37
N MET A 590 9.16 11.01 -34.17
CA MET A 590 9.13 9.93 -35.15
C MET A 590 10.32 10.02 -36.12
N MET A 591 10.57 11.20 -36.69
CA MET A 591 11.65 11.41 -37.66
C MET A 591 13.04 11.28 -37.03
N THR A 592 13.18 11.66 -35.75
CA THR A 592 14.43 11.47 -34.98
C THR A 592 14.77 9.99 -34.87
N CYS A 593 13.79 9.17 -34.50
CA CYS A 593 13.97 7.73 -34.36
C CYS A 593 14.11 7.03 -35.72
N ALA A 594 13.33 7.45 -36.73
CA ALA A 594 13.38 6.90 -38.08
C ALA A 594 14.71 7.10 -38.80
N TYR A 595 15.51 8.07 -38.38
CA TYR A 595 16.85 8.27 -38.91
C TYR A 595 17.81 7.10 -38.62
N GLU A 596 17.64 6.45 -37.46
CA GLU A 596 18.45 5.30 -37.06
C GLU A 596 17.70 3.96 -37.29
N GLU A 597 16.38 3.96 -37.15
CA GLU A 597 15.53 2.77 -37.21
C GLU A 597 14.49 2.87 -38.35
N PRO A 598 14.74 2.23 -39.51
CA PRO A 598 13.87 2.33 -40.68
C PRO A 598 12.44 1.83 -40.46
N THR A 599 12.21 0.98 -39.46
CA THR A 599 10.85 0.51 -39.11
C THR A 599 10.05 1.53 -38.30
N CYS A 600 10.63 2.69 -37.97
CA CYS A 600 9.96 3.72 -37.18
C CYS A 600 9.00 4.56 -38.04
N GLU A 601 7.71 4.31 -37.89
CA GLU A 601 6.64 4.98 -38.64
C GLU A 601 5.54 5.55 -37.74
N VAL A 602 5.81 5.60 -36.42
CA VAL A 602 4.91 6.16 -35.41
C VAL A 602 5.72 7.03 -34.44
N GLY A 603 5.17 8.19 -34.09
CA GLY A 603 5.69 9.05 -33.03
C GLY A 603 4.71 9.12 -31.87
N LEU A 604 5.22 9.10 -30.64
CA LEU A 604 4.44 9.19 -29.41
C LEU A 604 5.06 10.21 -28.47
N ILE A 605 4.22 11.11 -27.95
CA ILE A 605 4.58 12.00 -26.83
C ILE A 605 3.73 11.61 -25.63
N ALA A 606 4.40 11.32 -24.51
CA ALA A 606 3.77 11.09 -23.20
C ALA A 606 4.55 11.87 -22.12
N GLY A 607 4.25 13.16 -22.01
CA GLY A 607 4.90 14.13 -21.13
C GLY A 607 3.89 15.04 -20.45
N THR A 608 4.05 16.36 -20.58
CA THR A 608 3.07 17.35 -20.11
C THR A 608 1.72 17.14 -20.79
N GLY A 609 1.72 16.99 -22.11
CA GLY A 609 0.59 16.53 -22.92
C GLY A 609 0.78 15.08 -23.39
N SER A 610 -0.18 14.58 -24.14
CA SER A 610 -0.11 13.28 -24.81
C SER A 610 -0.62 13.39 -26.23
N ASN A 611 0.19 13.00 -27.21
CA ASN A 611 -0.17 12.99 -28.62
C ASN A 611 0.55 11.88 -29.40
N ALA A 612 0.05 11.52 -30.58
CA ALA A 612 0.72 10.60 -31.49
C ALA A 612 0.60 11.04 -32.96
N CYS A 613 1.53 10.56 -33.77
CA CYS A 613 1.50 10.66 -35.22
C CYS A 613 1.90 9.33 -35.86
N TYR A 614 1.56 9.11 -37.13
CA TYR A 614 2.03 7.94 -37.87
C TYR A 614 2.02 8.18 -39.39
N MET A 615 2.71 7.32 -40.14
CA MET A 615 2.67 7.32 -41.61
C MET A 615 1.37 6.69 -42.12
N GLU A 616 0.51 7.49 -42.74
CA GLU A 616 -0.74 7.07 -43.37
C GLU A 616 -0.61 6.99 -44.90
N GLU A 617 -1.38 6.12 -45.53
CA GLU A 617 -1.44 5.99 -46.98
C GLU A 617 -2.20 7.19 -47.57
N MET A 618 -1.65 7.85 -48.60
CA MET A 618 -2.25 9.06 -49.19
C MET A 618 -3.71 8.87 -49.62
N ARG A 619 -4.04 7.69 -50.19
CA ARG A 619 -5.41 7.30 -50.56
C ARG A 619 -6.44 7.35 -49.43
N ASN A 620 -6.00 7.34 -48.16
CA ASN A 620 -6.87 7.42 -46.99
C ASN A 620 -7.01 8.86 -46.48
N ILE A 621 -6.22 9.82 -46.98
CA ILE A 621 -6.19 11.22 -46.50
C ILE A 621 -7.03 12.08 -47.45
N GLU A 622 -8.35 12.07 -47.31
CA GLU A 622 -9.28 12.70 -48.26
C GLU A 622 -9.21 14.24 -48.31
N MET A 623 -8.46 14.86 -47.39
CA MET A 623 -8.28 16.32 -47.32
C MET A 623 -7.14 16.85 -48.18
N VAL A 624 -6.25 15.99 -48.64
CA VAL A 624 -5.10 16.38 -49.46
C VAL A 624 -5.25 15.69 -50.80
N ASP A 625 -5.21 16.46 -51.89
CA ASP A 625 -5.31 15.89 -53.23
C ASP A 625 -4.12 14.96 -53.53
N GLY A 626 -4.42 13.78 -54.07
CA GLY A 626 -3.47 12.78 -54.55
C GLY A 626 -3.49 11.48 -53.75
N ASP A 627 -3.43 10.35 -54.44
CA ASP A 627 -3.56 9.01 -53.82
C ASP A 627 -2.22 8.26 -53.67
N ASP A 628 -1.15 8.79 -54.28
CA ASP A 628 0.15 8.13 -54.39
C ASP A 628 1.08 8.45 -53.20
N GLY A 629 1.64 7.40 -52.61
CA GLY A 629 2.62 7.49 -51.53
C GLY A 629 1.99 7.58 -50.15
N GLN A 630 2.73 8.17 -49.20
CA GLN A 630 2.33 8.28 -47.80
C GLN A 630 2.48 9.72 -47.30
N MET A 631 1.86 10.01 -46.17
CA MET A 631 2.08 11.24 -45.42
C MET A 631 1.96 10.97 -43.93
N CYS A 632 2.83 11.59 -43.14
CA CYS A 632 2.69 11.59 -41.70
C CYS A 632 1.46 12.40 -41.29
N VAL A 633 0.63 11.82 -40.43
CA VAL A 633 -0.58 12.45 -39.88
C VAL A 633 -0.37 12.71 -38.40
N ASN A 634 -0.55 13.96 -37.99
CA ASN A 634 -0.63 14.35 -36.59
C ASN A 634 -2.07 14.10 -36.08
N MET A 635 -2.26 13.16 -35.16
CA MET A 635 -3.60 12.76 -34.76
C MET A 635 -4.34 13.83 -33.97
N GLU A 636 -3.62 14.60 -33.14
CA GLU A 636 -4.19 15.39 -32.05
C GLU A 636 -5.13 14.54 -31.18
N TRP A 637 -4.67 13.36 -30.80
CA TRP A 637 -5.51 12.33 -30.16
C TRP A 637 -5.99 12.73 -28.75
N GLY A 638 -5.46 13.83 -28.20
CA GLY A 638 -5.78 14.29 -26.85
C GLY A 638 -7.25 14.66 -26.71
N ALA A 639 -7.85 15.13 -27.81
CA ALA A 639 -9.27 15.47 -27.93
C ALA A 639 -10.21 14.25 -28.04
N PHE A 640 -9.67 13.02 -28.11
CA PHE A 640 -10.51 11.82 -28.09
C PHE A 640 -11.41 11.82 -26.84
N GLY A 641 -12.70 11.55 -27.05
CA GLY A 641 -13.72 11.60 -25.99
C GLY A 641 -14.36 12.96 -25.74
N ASP A 642 -13.92 14.04 -26.41
CA ASP A 642 -14.55 15.37 -26.32
C ASP A 642 -16.01 15.38 -26.81
N ASN A 643 -16.38 14.43 -27.66
CA ASN A 643 -17.75 14.18 -28.12
C ASN A 643 -18.58 13.28 -27.17
N GLY A 644 -18.00 12.89 -26.03
CA GLY A 644 -18.62 12.03 -25.03
C GLY A 644 -18.41 10.53 -25.24
N CYS A 645 -17.68 10.10 -26.28
CA CYS A 645 -17.45 8.68 -26.55
C CYS A 645 -16.57 7.96 -25.51
N LEU A 646 -16.08 8.65 -24.48
CA LEU A 646 -15.36 8.08 -23.34
C LEU A 646 -16.04 8.37 -21.99
N ASP A 647 -17.26 8.92 -21.96
CA ASP A 647 -17.90 9.34 -20.72
C ASP A 647 -18.23 8.16 -19.77
N ASP A 648 -18.30 6.94 -20.30
CA ASP A 648 -18.43 5.67 -19.57
C ASP A 648 -17.12 5.19 -18.91
N PHE A 649 -15.96 5.69 -19.34
CA PHE A 649 -14.66 5.42 -18.75
C PHE A 649 -14.14 6.55 -17.84
N ARG A 650 -14.84 7.68 -17.83
CA ARG A 650 -14.51 8.84 -16.99
C ARG A 650 -15.13 8.71 -15.60
N THR A 651 -14.29 8.86 -14.59
CA THR A 651 -14.70 8.92 -13.17
C THR A 651 -15.19 10.31 -12.80
N GLU A 652 -15.76 10.45 -11.60
CA GLU A 652 -16.06 11.78 -11.04
C GLU A 652 -14.81 12.66 -10.89
N TYR A 653 -13.64 12.05 -10.62
CA TYR A 653 -12.37 12.74 -10.47
C TYR A 653 -11.87 13.30 -11.81
N ASP A 654 -12.05 12.56 -12.91
CA ASP A 654 -11.71 13.04 -14.26
C ASP A 654 -12.59 14.22 -14.66
N ARG A 655 -13.88 14.20 -14.29
CA ARG A 655 -14.81 15.33 -14.52
C ARG A 655 -14.40 16.54 -13.69
N ALA A 656 -14.05 16.37 -12.42
CA ALA A 656 -13.59 17.46 -11.57
C ALA A 656 -12.29 18.12 -12.09
N VAL A 657 -11.35 17.32 -12.60
CA VAL A 657 -10.13 17.84 -13.24
C VAL A 657 -10.45 18.61 -14.52
N ASP A 658 -11.37 18.10 -15.34
CA ASP A 658 -11.83 18.75 -16.58
C ASP A 658 -12.53 20.09 -16.32
N ASP A 659 -13.52 20.11 -15.42
CA ASP A 659 -14.32 21.30 -15.09
C ASP A 659 -13.48 22.46 -14.56
N LEU A 660 -12.38 22.13 -13.87
CA LEU A 660 -11.49 23.09 -13.23
C LEU A 660 -10.26 23.41 -14.08
N SER A 661 -10.10 22.80 -15.26
CA SER A 661 -8.95 23.04 -16.14
C SER A 661 -9.07 24.37 -16.89
N LEU A 662 -8.00 24.76 -17.59
CA LEU A 662 -7.98 25.96 -18.43
C LEU A 662 -8.83 25.83 -19.71
N ASN A 663 -9.22 24.60 -20.05
CA ASN A 663 -9.92 24.18 -21.26
C ASN A 663 -11.02 23.12 -20.94
N PRO A 664 -12.08 23.48 -20.20
CA PRO A 664 -13.13 22.54 -19.82
C PRO A 664 -13.83 21.92 -21.03
N GLY A 665 -14.12 20.62 -20.95
CA GLY A 665 -14.77 19.85 -22.02
C GLY A 665 -13.87 19.53 -23.21
N LYS A 666 -12.58 19.90 -23.15
CA LYS A 666 -11.58 19.64 -24.19
C LYS A 666 -10.46 18.74 -23.69
N GLN A 667 -9.77 18.08 -24.61
CA GLN A 667 -8.60 17.25 -24.32
C GLN A 667 -8.89 16.15 -23.28
N ARG A 668 -10.10 15.56 -23.31
CA ARG A 668 -10.55 14.63 -22.26
C ARG A 668 -9.68 13.37 -22.15
N TYR A 669 -9.22 12.82 -23.27
CA TYR A 669 -8.32 11.67 -23.26
C TYR A 669 -6.91 12.04 -22.78
N GLU A 670 -6.37 13.18 -23.20
CA GLU A 670 -5.08 13.67 -22.70
C GLU A 670 -5.10 13.86 -21.17
N LYS A 671 -6.20 14.40 -20.63
CA LYS A 671 -6.41 14.60 -19.19
C LYS A 671 -6.36 13.30 -18.37
N MET A 672 -6.62 12.15 -18.99
CA MET A 672 -6.53 10.84 -18.33
C MET A 672 -5.15 10.18 -18.49
N CYS A 673 -4.26 10.73 -19.33
CA CYS A 673 -3.05 10.06 -19.77
C CYS A 673 -1.74 10.86 -19.52
N SER A 674 -1.79 12.19 -19.43
CA SER A 674 -0.59 13.02 -19.42
C SER A 674 -0.19 13.55 -18.04
N GLY A 675 1.12 13.81 -17.88
CA GLY A 675 1.76 14.20 -16.62
C GLY A 675 1.26 15.51 -16.02
N MET A 676 0.64 16.40 -16.81
CA MET A 676 0.01 17.63 -16.31
C MET A 676 -1.24 17.35 -15.46
N TYR A 677 -1.95 16.24 -15.71
CA TYR A 677 -3.27 15.99 -15.14
C TYR A 677 -3.32 14.80 -14.18
N LEU A 678 -2.42 13.81 -14.31
CA LEU A 678 -2.40 12.64 -13.40
C LEU A 678 -2.28 13.06 -11.93
N GLY A 679 -1.44 14.06 -11.64
CA GLY A 679 -1.28 14.60 -10.29
C GLY A 679 -2.54 15.25 -9.74
N GLU A 680 -3.34 15.89 -10.59
CA GLU A 680 -4.61 16.49 -10.19
C GLU A 680 -5.70 15.44 -9.96
N ILE A 681 -5.71 14.35 -10.73
CA ILE A 681 -6.61 13.21 -10.47
C ILE A 681 -6.29 12.63 -9.09
N VAL A 682 -5.01 12.33 -8.84
CA VAL A 682 -4.52 11.87 -7.53
C VAL A 682 -4.94 12.84 -6.43
N ARG A 683 -4.64 14.14 -6.57
CA ARG A 683 -4.98 15.16 -5.56
C ARG A 683 -6.48 15.17 -5.23
N ASN A 684 -7.36 15.08 -6.22
CA ASN A 684 -8.80 15.05 -5.99
C ASN A 684 -9.27 13.77 -5.27
N ILE A 685 -8.69 12.60 -5.60
CA ILE A 685 -8.95 11.35 -4.86
C ILE A 685 -8.50 11.50 -3.39
N LEU A 686 -7.30 12.03 -3.16
CA LEU A 686 -6.79 12.24 -1.80
C LEU A 686 -7.65 13.22 -1.00
N ILE A 687 -8.20 14.26 -1.64
CA ILE A 687 -9.17 15.16 -1.00
C ILE A 687 -10.44 14.41 -0.57
N ASP A 688 -11.01 13.58 -1.44
CA ASP A 688 -12.21 12.80 -1.10
C ASP A 688 -11.94 11.80 0.04
N MET A 689 -10.85 11.05 -0.06
CA MET A 689 -10.42 10.12 0.99
C MET A 689 -10.15 10.83 2.33
N THR A 690 -9.60 12.05 2.29
CA THR A 690 -9.41 12.88 3.49
C THR A 690 -10.75 13.33 4.06
N LYS A 691 -11.71 13.76 3.25
CA LYS A 691 -13.08 14.11 3.71
C LYS A 691 -13.79 12.93 4.36
N LYS A 692 -13.59 11.71 3.84
CA LYS A 692 -14.11 10.46 4.40
C LYS A 692 -13.35 10.00 5.67
N GLY A 693 -12.27 10.68 6.03
CA GLY A 693 -11.48 10.41 7.24
C GLY A 693 -10.47 9.27 7.09
N PHE A 694 -10.16 8.86 5.85
CA PHE A 694 -9.26 7.75 5.56
C PHE A 694 -7.79 8.15 5.55
N LEU A 695 -7.52 9.42 5.25
CA LEU A 695 -6.18 9.98 5.12
C LEU A 695 -6.01 11.21 5.99
N PHE A 696 -4.75 11.48 6.37
CA PHE A 696 -4.30 12.74 6.99
C PHE A 696 -5.15 13.16 8.19
N ARG A 697 -5.60 12.18 8.98
CA ARG A 697 -6.48 12.37 10.15
C ARG A 697 -7.77 13.14 9.85
N GLY A 698 -8.22 13.11 8.59
CA GLY A 698 -9.40 13.84 8.11
C GLY A 698 -9.19 15.34 7.89
N GLN A 699 -7.95 15.83 7.88
CA GLN A 699 -7.63 17.25 7.78
C GLN A 699 -7.16 17.61 6.37
N ILE A 700 -7.96 18.40 5.65
CA ILE A 700 -7.57 18.92 4.34
C ILE A 700 -6.66 20.14 4.54
N SER A 701 -5.35 19.95 4.38
CA SER A 701 -4.36 21.03 4.46
C SER A 701 -4.47 22.02 3.30
N GLU A 702 -3.96 23.24 3.47
CA GLU A 702 -3.86 24.20 2.36
C GLU A 702 -2.98 23.66 1.22
N THR A 703 -1.90 22.95 1.57
CA THR A 703 -1.05 22.23 0.63
C THR A 703 -1.85 21.27 -0.26
N LEU A 704 -2.76 20.46 0.31
CA LEU A 704 -3.55 19.51 -0.45
C LEU A 704 -4.58 20.21 -1.38
N LYS A 705 -4.97 21.45 -1.05
CA LYS A 705 -5.82 22.28 -1.91
C LYS A 705 -5.03 22.94 -3.06
N THR A 706 -3.72 23.07 -2.94
CA THR A 706 -2.85 23.64 -3.97
C THR A 706 -2.81 22.75 -5.20
N ARG A 707 -3.27 23.27 -6.34
CA ARG A 707 -3.23 22.57 -7.63
C ARG A 707 -1.79 22.42 -8.13
N GLY A 708 -1.51 21.30 -8.80
CA GLY A 708 -0.20 21.00 -9.36
C GLY A 708 0.84 20.54 -8.34
N ILE A 709 0.46 20.31 -7.07
CA ILE A 709 1.40 19.88 -6.02
C ILE A 709 2.02 18.50 -6.29
N PHE A 710 1.31 17.64 -7.01
CA PHE A 710 1.79 16.31 -7.44
C PHE A 710 2.32 16.37 -8.87
N GLU A 711 3.49 17.00 -9.07
CA GLU A 711 4.17 16.97 -10.35
C GLU A 711 4.55 15.54 -10.76
N THR A 712 4.74 15.31 -12.07
CA THR A 712 5.15 14.01 -12.62
C THR A 712 6.36 13.42 -11.89
N LYS A 713 7.35 14.27 -11.52
CA LYS A 713 8.52 13.86 -10.75
C LYS A 713 8.15 13.20 -9.42
N PHE A 714 7.20 13.76 -8.68
CA PHE A 714 6.80 13.23 -7.38
C PHE A 714 6.00 11.94 -7.52
N LEU A 715 5.10 11.85 -8.52
CA LEU A 715 4.41 10.60 -8.85
C LEU A 715 5.40 9.48 -9.16
N SER A 716 6.39 9.76 -10.02
CA SER A 716 7.44 8.79 -10.37
C SER A 716 8.30 8.37 -9.18
N GLN A 717 8.59 9.30 -8.25
CA GLN A 717 9.33 8.98 -7.04
C GLN A 717 8.51 8.10 -6.09
N ILE A 718 7.26 8.47 -5.78
CA ILE A 718 6.37 7.74 -4.86
C ILE A 718 6.19 6.28 -5.30
N GLU A 719 6.09 6.04 -6.61
CA GLU A 719 5.90 4.69 -7.16
C GLU A 719 7.18 3.88 -7.38
N SER A 720 8.36 4.45 -7.09
CA SER A 720 9.62 3.75 -7.31
C SER A 720 9.75 2.50 -6.44
N ASP A 721 10.07 1.37 -7.06
CA ASP A 721 10.30 0.08 -6.37
C ASP A 721 11.53 0.10 -5.46
N ARG A 722 12.44 1.05 -5.66
CA ARG A 722 13.68 1.18 -4.89
C ARG A 722 13.51 2.01 -3.62
N LEU A 723 12.34 2.61 -3.39
CA LEU A 723 12.08 3.42 -2.21
C LEU A 723 11.42 2.60 -1.10
N ALA A 724 12.00 2.68 0.10
CA ALA A 724 11.38 2.19 1.32
C ALA A 724 10.20 3.09 1.72
N LEU A 725 9.28 2.57 2.55
CA LEU A 725 8.08 3.31 2.94
C LEU A 725 8.40 4.65 3.62
N LEU A 726 9.45 4.70 4.43
CA LEU A 726 9.92 5.92 5.11
C LEU A 726 10.36 7.02 4.13
N GLN A 727 10.86 6.65 2.95
CA GLN A 727 11.24 7.63 1.92
C GLN A 727 10.01 8.19 1.21
N VAL A 728 8.99 7.36 0.96
CA VAL A 728 7.69 7.83 0.45
C VAL A 728 7.08 8.83 1.42
N ARG A 729 7.07 8.50 2.73
CA ARG A 729 6.62 9.43 3.78
C ARG A 729 7.40 10.74 3.75
N ALA A 730 8.72 10.67 3.65
CA ALA A 730 9.58 11.87 3.60
C ALA A 730 9.26 12.77 2.40
N ILE A 731 8.95 12.19 1.24
CA ILE A 731 8.51 12.96 0.05
C ILE A 731 7.19 13.68 0.32
N LEU A 732 6.19 12.99 0.89
CA LEU A 732 4.89 13.58 1.21
C LEU A 732 5.02 14.70 2.27
N GLN A 733 5.86 14.49 3.28
CA GLN A 733 6.18 15.51 4.28
C GLN A 733 6.93 16.70 3.67
N HIS A 734 7.85 16.46 2.73
CA HIS A 734 8.54 17.54 2.01
C HIS A 734 7.59 18.38 1.17
N LEU A 735 6.54 17.77 0.60
CA LEU A 735 5.46 18.49 -0.08
C LEU A 735 4.60 19.31 0.89
N GLY A 736 4.69 19.08 2.20
CA GLY A 736 3.90 19.77 3.22
C GLY A 736 2.62 19.02 3.63
N LEU A 737 2.59 17.70 3.46
CA LEU A 737 1.50 16.84 3.93
C LEU A 737 1.91 16.13 5.22
N ASP A 738 1.10 16.25 6.28
CA ASP A 738 1.30 15.52 7.55
C ASP A 738 0.94 14.04 7.36
N SER A 739 1.80 13.31 6.67
CA SER A 739 1.62 11.92 6.27
C SER A 739 2.25 10.97 7.27
N THR A 740 1.50 9.95 7.66
CA THR A 740 1.97 8.76 8.39
C THR A 740 2.48 7.67 7.43
N CYS A 741 3.00 6.57 7.96
CA CYS A 741 3.31 5.38 7.17
C CYS A 741 2.06 4.82 6.46
N ASP A 742 0.92 4.71 7.16
CA ASP A 742 -0.33 4.20 6.57
C ASP A 742 -0.86 5.13 5.47
N ASP A 743 -0.80 6.45 5.68
CA ASP A 743 -1.17 7.43 4.66
C ASP A 743 -0.30 7.25 3.41
N SER A 744 1.00 7.01 3.59
CA SER A 744 1.97 6.84 2.51
C SER A 744 1.69 5.59 1.67
N ILE A 745 1.24 4.50 2.30
CA ILE A 745 0.81 3.27 1.59
C ILE A 745 -0.40 3.57 0.71
N ILE A 746 -1.43 4.23 1.26
CA ILE A 746 -2.65 4.55 0.52
C ILE A 746 -2.35 5.53 -0.63
N VAL A 747 -1.55 6.57 -0.39
CA VAL A 747 -1.17 7.53 -1.44
C VAL A 747 -0.41 6.82 -2.57
N LYS A 748 0.51 5.91 -2.25
CA LYS A 748 1.24 5.11 -3.26
C LYS A 748 0.29 4.25 -4.11
N GLU A 749 -0.69 3.59 -3.49
CA GLU A 749 -1.70 2.78 -4.20
C GLU A 749 -2.60 3.64 -5.11
N VAL A 750 -2.99 4.83 -4.66
CA VAL A 750 -3.75 5.80 -5.47
C VAL A 750 -2.95 6.23 -6.70
N CYS A 751 -1.67 6.61 -6.52
CA CYS A 751 -0.78 6.98 -7.63
C CYS A 751 -0.68 5.83 -8.65
N GLY A 752 -0.36 4.62 -8.17
CA GLY A 752 -0.20 3.46 -9.05
C GLY A 752 -1.46 3.08 -9.81
N THR A 753 -2.62 3.22 -9.18
CA THR A 753 -3.92 2.99 -9.83
C THR A 753 -4.14 3.98 -10.98
N VAL A 754 -3.89 5.27 -10.75
CA VAL A 754 -4.07 6.34 -11.75
C VAL A 754 -3.06 6.19 -12.89
N ALA A 755 -1.78 5.98 -12.57
CA ALA A 755 -0.72 5.84 -13.56
C ALA A 755 -0.87 4.57 -14.40
N ARG A 756 -1.29 3.45 -13.80
CA ARG A 756 -1.59 2.21 -14.53
C ARG A 756 -2.70 2.42 -15.55
N ARG A 757 -3.82 3.03 -15.15
CA ARG A 757 -4.93 3.34 -16.06
C ARG A 757 -4.46 4.24 -17.21
N ALA A 758 -3.66 5.27 -16.92
CA ALA A 758 -3.10 6.17 -17.91
C ALA A 758 -2.25 5.43 -18.96
N ALA A 759 -1.37 4.53 -18.52
CA ALA A 759 -0.55 3.70 -19.41
C ALA A 759 -1.41 2.74 -20.26
N GLN A 760 -2.42 2.10 -19.68
CA GLN A 760 -3.33 1.21 -20.41
C GLN A 760 -4.18 1.95 -21.45
N LEU A 761 -4.71 3.13 -21.10
CA LEU A 761 -5.44 3.97 -22.04
C LEU A 761 -4.55 4.39 -23.21
N CYS A 762 -3.32 4.85 -22.94
CA CYS A 762 -2.32 5.18 -23.95
C CYS A 762 -1.99 3.96 -24.84
N GLY A 763 -1.88 2.77 -24.23
CA GLY A 763 -1.64 1.52 -24.93
C GLY A 763 -2.81 1.10 -25.83
N ALA A 764 -4.06 1.29 -25.41
CA ALA A 764 -5.23 1.04 -26.25
C ALA A 764 -5.29 1.99 -27.46
N GLY A 765 -4.94 3.26 -27.27
CA GLY A 765 -4.82 4.21 -28.36
C GLY A 765 -3.74 3.81 -29.37
N MET A 766 -2.55 3.46 -28.88
CA MET A 766 -1.44 3.00 -29.71
C MET A 766 -1.73 1.68 -30.44
N ALA A 767 -2.41 0.73 -29.78
CA ALA A 767 -2.86 -0.52 -30.39
C ALA A 767 -3.79 -0.28 -31.59
N ALA A 768 -4.63 0.76 -31.55
CA ALA A 768 -5.48 1.12 -32.68
C ALA A 768 -4.67 1.63 -33.88
N VAL A 769 -3.61 2.41 -33.62
CA VAL A 769 -2.72 2.96 -34.65
C VAL A 769 -1.94 1.85 -35.36
N VAL A 770 -1.26 0.98 -34.62
CA VAL A 770 -0.43 -0.07 -35.24
C VAL A 770 -1.27 -1.10 -36.00
N ASP A 771 -2.45 -1.48 -35.49
CA ASP A 771 -3.35 -2.37 -36.23
C ASP A 771 -3.93 -1.70 -37.48
N LYS A 772 -4.21 -0.38 -37.43
CA LYS A 772 -4.61 0.36 -38.63
C LYS A 772 -3.53 0.29 -39.70
N ILE A 773 -2.27 0.53 -39.35
CA ILE A 773 -1.14 0.48 -40.30
C ILE A 773 -1.03 -0.93 -40.90
N ARG A 774 -1.13 -1.97 -40.05
CA ARG A 774 -1.13 -3.37 -40.50
C ARG A 774 -2.26 -3.66 -41.49
N GLU A 775 -3.48 -3.23 -41.17
CA GLU A 775 -4.68 -3.44 -41.99
C GLU A 775 -4.65 -2.66 -43.30
N ASN A 776 -4.23 -1.40 -43.27
CA ASN A 776 -4.05 -0.55 -44.44
C ASN A 776 -3.13 -1.22 -45.48
N ARG A 777 -2.12 -1.94 -45.01
CA ARG A 777 -1.13 -2.64 -45.85
C ARG A 777 -1.53 -4.07 -46.19
N GLY A 778 -2.68 -4.55 -45.71
CA GLY A 778 -3.15 -5.91 -45.93
C GLY A 778 -2.22 -6.98 -45.34
N LEU A 779 -1.53 -6.67 -44.24
CA LEU A 779 -0.55 -7.56 -43.62
C LEU A 779 -1.20 -8.44 -42.54
N ASP A 780 -0.78 -9.71 -42.50
CA ASP A 780 -1.15 -10.61 -41.41
C ASP A 780 -0.39 -10.26 -40.12
N HIS A 781 0.89 -9.87 -40.26
CA HIS A 781 1.76 -9.44 -39.17
C HIS A 781 2.52 -8.16 -39.55
N LEU A 782 2.75 -7.29 -38.57
CA LEU A 782 3.49 -6.03 -38.74
C LEU A 782 4.62 -5.94 -37.70
N ASP A 783 5.85 -5.76 -38.16
CA ASP A 783 6.97 -5.29 -37.33
C ASP A 783 7.08 -3.77 -37.49
N ILE A 784 7.01 -3.02 -36.39
CA ILE A 784 7.02 -1.55 -36.44
C ILE A 784 7.69 -0.98 -35.20
N THR A 785 8.37 0.16 -35.37
CA THR A 785 8.94 0.93 -34.26
C THR A 785 8.13 2.20 -34.01
N VAL A 786 7.99 2.55 -32.73
CA VAL A 786 7.41 3.80 -32.24
C VAL A 786 8.53 4.62 -31.61
N GLY A 787 8.80 5.81 -32.14
CA GLY A 787 9.65 6.79 -31.50
C GLY A 787 8.91 7.50 -30.37
N VAL A 788 9.44 7.47 -29.15
CA VAL A 788 8.76 8.01 -27.96
C VAL A 788 9.58 9.13 -27.30
N ASP A 789 8.92 10.18 -26.84
CA ASP A 789 9.48 11.19 -25.93
C ASP A 789 8.44 11.58 -24.86
N GLY A 790 8.87 12.27 -23.82
CA GLY A 790 8.04 12.83 -22.77
C GLY A 790 8.51 12.43 -21.37
N THR A 791 8.40 13.38 -20.44
CA THR A 791 8.88 13.24 -19.06
C THR A 791 8.18 12.13 -18.28
N LEU A 792 6.87 11.94 -18.48
CA LEU A 792 6.11 10.86 -17.83
C LEU A 792 6.61 9.50 -18.30
N TYR A 793 6.76 9.30 -19.62
CA TYR A 793 7.27 8.06 -20.16
C TYR A 793 8.72 7.76 -19.73
N LYS A 794 9.57 8.80 -19.67
CA LYS A 794 10.99 8.70 -19.29
C LYS A 794 11.20 8.41 -17.80
N LEU A 795 10.45 9.10 -16.92
CA LEU A 795 10.73 9.10 -15.48
C LEU A 795 9.88 8.10 -14.71
N HIS A 796 8.68 7.78 -15.18
CA HIS A 796 7.76 6.93 -14.42
C HIS A 796 8.21 5.47 -14.43
N PRO A 797 8.35 4.82 -13.27
CA PRO A 797 8.92 3.48 -13.17
C PRO A 797 8.12 2.42 -13.94
N HIS A 798 6.80 2.56 -13.98
CA HIS A 798 5.89 1.52 -14.49
C HIS A 798 5.17 1.87 -15.80
N PHE A 799 5.16 3.14 -16.22
CA PHE A 799 4.24 3.60 -17.27
C PHE A 799 4.57 2.97 -18.62
N SER A 800 5.85 3.00 -19.02
CA SER A 800 6.31 2.42 -20.29
C SER A 800 6.07 0.91 -20.34
N GLY A 801 6.45 0.18 -19.29
CA GLY A 801 6.24 -1.26 -19.20
C GLY A 801 4.78 -1.67 -19.36
N ILE A 802 3.87 -1.05 -18.59
CA ILE A 802 2.42 -1.33 -18.67
C ILE A 802 1.86 -0.96 -20.05
N MET A 803 2.30 0.14 -20.63
CA MET A 803 1.85 0.57 -21.96
C MET A 803 2.28 -0.44 -23.03
N HIS A 804 3.52 -0.92 -22.99
CA HIS A 804 4.04 -1.94 -23.92
C HIS A 804 3.27 -3.26 -23.81
N GLU A 805 3.05 -3.73 -22.58
CA GLU A 805 2.25 -4.92 -22.31
C GLU A 805 0.84 -4.79 -22.87
N THR A 806 0.21 -3.64 -22.65
CA THR A 806 -1.14 -3.35 -23.15
C THR A 806 -1.19 -3.37 -24.67
N VAL A 807 -0.23 -2.73 -25.35
CA VAL A 807 -0.18 -2.74 -26.83
C VAL A 807 -0.02 -4.17 -27.35
N LYS A 808 0.86 -4.97 -26.72
CA LYS A 808 1.10 -6.36 -27.10
C LYS A 808 -0.14 -7.23 -26.93
N GLU A 809 -0.90 -7.04 -25.85
CA GLU A 809 -2.14 -7.79 -25.59
C GLU A 809 -3.25 -7.40 -26.58
N LEU A 810 -3.42 -6.10 -26.84
CA LEU A 810 -4.52 -5.58 -27.64
C LEU A 810 -4.26 -5.64 -29.16
N ALA A 811 -3.00 -5.64 -29.61
CA ALA A 811 -2.59 -5.77 -31.01
C ALA A 811 -1.61 -6.94 -31.19
N PRO A 812 -2.02 -8.20 -30.93
CA PRO A 812 -1.12 -9.35 -30.88
C PRO A 812 -0.51 -9.73 -32.25
N ARG A 813 -1.03 -9.13 -33.34
CA ARG A 813 -0.50 -9.28 -34.71
C ARG A 813 0.55 -8.22 -35.06
N CYS A 814 0.80 -7.26 -34.18
CA CYS A 814 1.82 -6.24 -34.35
C CYS A 814 2.94 -6.46 -33.34
N ASN A 815 4.16 -6.65 -33.82
CA ASN A 815 5.36 -6.64 -33.00
C ASN A 815 5.89 -5.20 -32.94
N VAL A 816 5.61 -4.53 -31.84
CA VAL A 816 5.87 -3.10 -31.67
C VAL A 816 7.10 -2.89 -30.79
N ASN A 817 8.13 -2.26 -31.36
CA ASN A 817 9.31 -1.81 -30.61
C ASN A 817 9.15 -0.34 -30.22
N PHE A 818 9.51 0.04 -29.00
CA PHE A 818 9.44 1.43 -28.54
C PHE A 818 10.84 1.98 -28.31
N LEU A 819 11.25 2.96 -29.13
CA LEU A 819 12.55 3.58 -29.07
C LEU A 819 12.45 4.97 -28.44
N LEU A 820 13.21 5.19 -27.38
CA LEU A 820 13.24 6.49 -26.72
C LEU A 820 14.08 7.49 -27.52
N SER A 821 13.56 8.69 -27.77
CA SER A 821 14.35 9.80 -28.28
C SER A 821 15.13 10.47 -27.14
N GLU A 822 16.46 10.31 -27.15
CA GLU A 822 17.34 10.95 -26.17
C GLU A 822 17.48 12.46 -26.43
N ASP A 823 17.53 12.83 -27.71
CA ASP A 823 17.80 14.19 -28.20
C ASP A 823 16.53 15.05 -28.38
N GLY A 824 15.35 14.46 -28.20
CA GLY A 824 14.05 15.09 -28.39
C GLY A 824 13.65 15.30 -29.85
N SER A 825 12.73 16.22 -30.10
CA SER A 825 12.14 16.52 -31.42
C SER A 825 13.09 17.29 -32.36
N GLY A 826 14.13 17.94 -31.82
CA GLY A 826 14.98 18.88 -32.57
C GLY A 826 15.79 18.24 -33.71
N LYS A 827 16.31 17.02 -33.54
CA LYS A 827 16.99 16.26 -34.61
C LYS A 827 16.02 16.01 -35.77
N GLY A 828 14.81 15.57 -35.48
CA GLY A 828 13.77 15.32 -36.48
C GLY A 828 13.29 16.59 -37.19
N ALA A 829 13.17 17.71 -36.48
CA ALA A 829 12.85 19.00 -37.09
C ALA A 829 13.90 19.40 -38.15
N ALA A 830 15.18 19.22 -37.84
CA ALA A 830 16.27 19.47 -38.79
C ALA A 830 16.24 18.49 -39.99
N LEU A 831 15.92 17.22 -39.76
CA LEU A 831 15.76 16.24 -40.84
C LEU A 831 14.61 16.60 -41.80
N ILE A 832 13.46 17.00 -41.24
CA ILE A 832 12.33 17.49 -42.04
C ILE A 832 12.70 18.75 -42.83
N THR A 833 13.46 19.66 -42.19
CA THR A 833 13.99 20.87 -42.85
C THR A 833 14.88 20.52 -44.02
N ALA A 834 15.79 19.55 -43.87
CA ALA A 834 16.66 19.06 -44.93
C ALA A 834 15.86 18.51 -46.12
N VAL A 835 14.83 17.73 -45.85
CA VAL A 835 13.91 17.18 -46.87
C VAL A 835 13.13 18.30 -47.55
N GLY A 836 12.65 19.30 -46.80
CA GLY A 836 11.96 20.48 -47.34
C GLY A 836 12.84 21.32 -48.27
N CYS A 837 14.10 21.54 -47.89
CA CYS A 837 15.10 22.21 -48.75
C CYS A 837 15.32 21.44 -50.05
N ARG A 838 15.44 20.11 -49.99
CA ARG A 838 15.63 19.24 -51.16
C ARG A 838 14.43 19.33 -52.11
N PHE A 839 13.21 19.21 -51.61
CA PHE A 839 12.01 19.33 -52.44
C PHE A 839 11.90 20.69 -53.15
N ARG A 840 12.23 21.79 -52.46
CA ARG A 840 12.29 23.12 -53.10
C ARG A 840 13.32 23.15 -54.24
N GLN A 841 14.49 22.51 -54.08
CA GLN A 841 15.51 22.45 -55.13
C GLN A 841 15.07 21.61 -56.34
N GLU A 842 14.43 20.46 -56.11
CA GLU A 842 13.91 19.59 -57.18
C GLU A 842 12.77 20.24 -57.96
N LEU A 843 11.90 21.01 -57.28
CA LEU A 843 10.85 21.80 -57.94
C LEU A 843 11.42 22.97 -58.75
N ASN A 844 12.47 23.63 -58.28
CA ASN A 844 13.11 24.74 -58.99
C ASN A 844 14.01 24.29 -60.17
N SER A 845 14.32 22.99 -60.25
CA SER A 845 15.14 22.40 -61.33
C SER A 845 14.31 21.67 -62.41
N LYS A 846 12.99 21.60 -62.22
CA LYS A 846 12.00 21.25 -63.25
C LYS A 846 11.39 22.53 -63.81
#